data_AF-A0A9P9FRQ5-F1
#
_entry.id   AF-A0A9P9FRQ5-F1
#
_cell.length_a   1.000
_cell.length_b   1.000
_cell.length_c   1.000
_cell.angle_alpha   90.00
_cell.angle_beta   90.00
_cell.angle_gamma   90.00
#
_symmetry.space_group_name_H-M   'P 1'
#
loop_
_entity.id
_entity.type
_entity.pdbx_description
1 polymer ?
#
loop_
_entity_poly.entity_id
_entity_poly.type
_entity_poly.pdbx_seq_one_letter_code
_entity_poly.pdbx_strand_id
1 'polypeptide(L)'
;MSLFNWVSRRAGGLSLIVLITLCYWVISQESSLQQHRYKYEQPNNQGSYYSSTSTTGAGVWTFVFAYYCLFIHVLVCMFPMRACWTVWNLTKTLERSARSNSLLDLKRLTSRRGSYTSVSSSETLISSYNDGSSSTASEAGDLDTESYTDGVPTAAVIHAIIIPNYKEEYDTLKETLEVLSCHQRAQDSYDVYLGMEQREIEAETKALRLIQEFAKKFRSIDFTMHPSDIPGEAAGKGSNIGWAARKLSAKYSMAVRKDVIITGIDADSHLAADYFTLLTNMHLSYPETATTTLYSAPIIFDRNAHNVHALVRVADVVWAAAGMSGLYPGSSIAPPTSVYSLPLDLIDRVGGWDCDGEAIGEDLHMYIKCFFALNGNLTSRVINCPVSQSNVTGGGGSGWRGAFADINARYKQALRHMWGALDTGFAMRKLVEMWLERKHTSRAYQPLHCTHANGADLFILENRLGDNADQPRENGIFSDITKDTIKEPHWEHVFYMVHRIFEAHFLPVHMAILVIASTIYVKVAEGKEDPQNLAWIFNWCNVIRILGFLQISIYLVMYESFHCVGVAAREKCMVKAGLADGMDFSRRSLRKNWKDYIMVPLVAPLYGTIPSAQALICQLWNQDLVYTVSKKATRRQAPNALKVDEMA
;
A
#
# COMPACT_ATOMS: atom_id res chain seq x y z
N MET A 1 0.22 20.52 24.44
CA MET A 1 0.95 20.01 23.25
C MET A 1 2.10 20.95 22.94
N SER A 2 3.29 20.42 22.62
CA SER A 2 4.39 21.25 22.10
C SER A 2 3.99 21.89 20.77
N LEU A 3 4.54 23.07 20.46
CA LEU A 3 4.33 23.73 19.16
C LEU A 3 4.69 22.79 18.00
N PHE A 4 5.74 21.98 18.16
CA PHE A 4 6.16 20.99 17.17
C PHE A 4 5.10 19.90 16.93
N ASN A 5 4.45 19.38 17.97
CA ASN A 5 3.36 18.41 17.80
C ASN A 5 2.16 19.04 17.09
N TRP A 6 1.86 20.31 17.39
CA TRP A 6 0.79 21.03 16.69
C TRP A 6 1.09 21.25 15.20
N VAL A 7 2.33 21.68 14.87
CA VAL A 7 2.78 21.94 13.50
C VAL A 7 2.86 20.65 12.69
N SER A 8 3.49 19.59 13.23
CA SER A 8 3.66 18.31 12.52
C SER A 8 2.32 17.70 12.11
N ARG A 9 1.33 17.69 13.01
CA ARG A 9 -0.03 17.20 12.73
C ARG A 9 -0.78 18.01 11.66
N ARG A 10 -0.29 19.20 11.32
CA ARG A 10 -0.89 20.13 10.36
C ARG A 10 0.03 20.41 9.17
N ALA A 11 1.12 19.66 9.02
CA ALA A 11 2.15 19.91 8.01
C ALA A 11 1.55 20.00 6.59
N GLY A 12 0.60 19.12 6.27
CA GLY A 12 -0.17 19.12 5.04
C GLY A 12 -0.87 20.44 4.73
N GLY A 13 -1.77 20.86 5.62
CA GLY A 13 -2.52 22.11 5.49
C GLY A 13 -1.65 23.38 5.59
N LEU A 14 -0.59 23.36 6.40
CA LEU A 14 0.36 24.48 6.47
C LEU A 14 1.15 24.63 5.17
N SER A 15 1.60 23.52 4.58
CA SER A 15 2.27 23.51 3.27
C SER A 15 1.38 24.09 2.17
N LEU A 16 0.08 23.75 2.21
CA LEU A 16 -0.93 24.31 1.32
C LEU A 16 -0.99 25.85 1.42
N ILE A 17 -1.10 26.37 2.63
CA ILE A 17 -1.19 27.82 2.91
C ILE A 17 0.09 28.53 2.44
N VAL A 18 1.26 27.98 2.74
CA VAL A 18 2.56 28.53 2.34
C VAL A 18 2.65 28.63 0.81
N LEU A 19 2.25 27.57 0.09
CA LEU A 19 2.28 27.57 -1.37
C LEU A 19 1.32 28.59 -1.97
N ILE A 20 0.08 28.66 -1.49
CA ILE A 20 -0.91 29.64 -1.96
C ILE A 20 -0.41 31.06 -1.72
N THR A 21 0.19 31.32 -0.55
CA THR A 21 0.76 32.63 -0.20
C THR A 21 1.90 33.01 -1.13
N LEU A 22 2.82 32.07 -1.44
CA LEU A 22 3.89 32.29 -2.40
C LEU A 22 3.34 32.63 -3.79
N CYS A 23 2.38 31.84 -4.29
CA CYS A 23 1.76 32.08 -5.59
C CYS A 23 1.07 33.45 -5.65
N TYR A 24 0.28 33.79 -4.61
CA TYR A 24 -0.40 35.08 -4.52
C TYR A 24 0.60 36.24 -4.50
N TRP A 25 1.66 36.14 -3.69
CA TRP A 25 2.69 37.17 -3.61
C TRP A 25 3.37 37.41 -4.96
N VAL A 26 3.82 36.36 -5.64
CA VAL A 26 4.50 36.49 -6.94
C VAL A 26 3.58 37.09 -8.00
N ILE A 27 2.34 36.58 -8.10
CA ILE A 27 1.37 37.05 -9.11
C ILE A 27 0.93 38.51 -8.83
N SER A 28 0.70 38.86 -7.57
CA SER A 28 0.24 40.22 -7.21
C SER A 28 1.32 41.28 -7.47
N GLN A 29 2.58 41.00 -7.15
CA GLN A 29 3.71 41.89 -7.47
C GLN A 29 3.87 42.07 -8.98
N GLU A 30 3.78 40.97 -9.74
CA GLU A 30 3.90 41.01 -11.20
C GLU A 30 2.73 41.76 -11.87
N SER A 31 1.54 41.69 -11.28
CA SER A 31 0.36 42.43 -11.71
C SER A 31 0.39 43.91 -11.31
N SER A 32 0.90 44.25 -10.13
CA SER A 32 1.03 45.63 -9.65
C SER A 32 1.97 46.45 -10.57
N LEU A 33 3.07 45.84 -11.01
CA LEU A 33 3.98 46.45 -11.98
C LEU A 33 3.29 46.76 -13.31
N GLN A 34 2.37 45.90 -13.76
CA GLN A 34 1.57 46.14 -14.95
C GLN A 34 0.65 47.35 -14.76
N GLN A 35 -0.07 47.45 -13.63
CA GLN A 35 -0.95 48.59 -13.35
C GLN A 35 -0.19 49.91 -13.25
N HIS A 36 1.00 49.92 -12.65
CA HIS A 36 1.84 51.12 -12.60
C HIS A 36 2.34 51.53 -13.99
N ARG A 37 2.78 50.59 -14.83
CA ARG A 37 3.20 50.90 -16.21
C ARG A 37 2.05 51.48 -17.05
N TYR A 38 0.87 50.87 -17.00
CA TYR A 38 -0.33 51.40 -17.68
C TYR A 38 -0.73 52.80 -17.19
N LYS A 39 -0.54 53.10 -15.89
CA LYS A 39 -0.86 54.41 -15.32
C LYS A 39 0.12 55.51 -15.75
N TYR A 40 1.37 55.16 -16.06
CA TYR A 40 2.40 56.07 -16.56
C TYR A 40 2.43 56.21 -18.09
N GLU A 41 1.87 55.25 -18.84
CA GLU A 41 1.70 55.37 -20.30
C GLU A 41 0.48 56.24 -20.70
N GLN A 42 -0.29 56.80 -19.75
CA GLN A 42 -1.20 57.93 -20.03
C GLN A 42 -0.38 59.22 -20.19
N PRO A 43 -0.65 60.05 -21.22
CA PRO A 43 0.25 61.13 -21.61
C PRO A 43 0.15 62.27 -20.60
N ASN A 44 1.09 62.34 -19.66
CA ASN A 44 1.50 63.61 -19.08
C ASN A 44 3.02 63.67 -18.96
N ASN A 45 3.57 64.46 -19.89
CA ASN A 45 4.88 65.10 -19.87
C ASN A 45 5.48 65.28 -18.46
N GLN A 46 6.62 64.66 -18.19
CA GLN A 46 7.93 65.32 -18.04
C GLN A 46 8.97 64.35 -17.49
N GLY A 47 10.18 64.46 -18.03
CA GLY A 47 11.29 63.57 -17.76
C GLY A 47 11.82 63.64 -16.33
N SER A 48 12.24 62.48 -15.85
CA SER A 48 13.22 62.35 -14.78
C SER A 48 13.98 61.04 -14.98
N TYR A 49 15.26 61.15 -15.29
CA TYR A 49 16.22 60.04 -15.21
C TYR A 49 16.24 59.52 -13.77
N TYR A 50 15.79 58.28 -13.56
CA TYR A 50 15.97 57.59 -12.30
C TYR A 50 16.80 56.31 -12.47
N SER A 51 17.75 56.20 -11.53
CA SER A 51 18.71 55.14 -11.30
C SER A 51 18.15 53.73 -11.44
N SER A 52 18.85 52.90 -12.21
CA SER A 52 18.61 51.48 -12.40
C SER A 52 18.93 50.69 -11.12
N THR A 53 17.95 50.59 -10.22
CA THR A 53 17.88 49.51 -9.21
C THR A 53 16.42 49.21 -8.92
N SER A 54 15.59 49.05 -9.96
CA SER A 54 14.25 48.47 -9.77
C SER A 54 14.39 46.95 -9.74
N THR A 55 14.16 46.35 -8.57
CA THR A 55 13.88 44.92 -8.49
C THR A 55 12.64 44.64 -9.34
N THR A 56 12.82 44.05 -10.51
CA THR A 56 11.73 43.65 -11.39
C THR A 56 10.96 42.49 -10.75
N GLY A 57 9.63 42.61 -10.70
CA GLY A 57 8.75 41.58 -10.14
C GLY A 57 8.84 41.39 -8.62
N ALA A 58 8.58 40.16 -8.16
CA ALA A 58 8.71 39.74 -6.77
C ALA A 58 10.17 39.42 -6.34
N GLY A 59 11.18 39.79 -7.15
CA GLY A 59 12.59 39.52 -6.88
C GLY A 59 12.92 38.03 -6.80
N VAL A 60 13.63 37.62 -5.74
CA VAL A 60 14.05 36.22 -5.50
C VAL A 60 12.86 35.25 -5.45
N TRP A 61 11.69 35.70 -5.03
CA TRP A 61 10.50 34.86 -4.92
C TRP A 61 9.96 34.38 -6.27
N THR A 62 10.19 35.14 -7.34
CA THR A 62 9.86 34.69 -8.71
C THR A 62 10.71 33.48 -9.10
N PHE A 63 12.01 33.47 -8.75
CA PHE A 63 12.89 32.31 -8.97
C PHE A 63 12.43 31.10 -8.15
N VAL A 64 12.15 31.30 -6.85
CA VAL A 64 11.66 30.22 -5.98
C VAL A 64 10.37 29.61 -6.56
N PHE A 65 9.41 30.44 -6.96
CA PHE A 65 8.17 29.98 -7.58
C PHE A 65 8.40 29.21 -8.90
N ALA A 66 9.24 29.73 -9.79
CA ALA A 66 9.49 29.10 -11.09
C ALA A 66 10.23 27.75 -10.95
N TYR A 67 11.30 27.69 -10.15
CA TYR A 67 12.02 26.43 -9.91
C TYR A 67 11.19 25.42 -9.12
N TYR A 68 10.34 25.89 -8.20
CA TYR A 68 9.40 25.01 -7.52
C TYR A 68 8.33 24.45 -8.46
N CYS A 69 7.83 25.26 -9.41
CA CYS A 69 6.99 24.77 -10.52
C CYS A 69 7.69 23.63 -11.25
N LEU A 70 8.93 23.85 -11.70
CA LEU A 70 9.69 22.83 -12.43
C LEU A 70 9.87 21.56 -11.62
N PHE A 71 10.26 21.69 -10.35
CA PHE A 71 10.48 20.57 -9.44
C PHE A 71 9.22 19.70 -9.30
N ILE A 72 8.06 20.31 -9.03
CA ILE A 72 6.80 19.58 -8.88
C ILE A 72 6.41 18.88 -10.19
N HIS A 73 6.59 19.53 -11.35
CA HIS A 73 6.30 18.90 -12.63
C HIS A 73 7.22 17.70 -12.92
N VAL A 74 8.52 17.81 -12.58
CA VAL A 74 9.47 16.69 -12.69
C VAL A 74 9.02 15.52 -11.82
N LEU A 75 8.68 15.77 -10.55
CA LEU A 75 8.22 14.72 -9.63
C LEU A 75 6.94 14.02 -10.14
N VAL A 76 5.96 14.79 -10.60
CA VAL A 76 4.72 14.25 -11.19
C VAL A 76 5.01 13.39 -12.42
N CYS A 77 6.06 13.70 -13.19
CA CYS A 77 6.49 12.91 -14.34
C CYS A 77 7.24 11.63 -13.94
N MET A 78 7.97 11.61 -12.81
CA MET A 78 8.66 10.39 -12.35
C MET A 78 7.70 9.30 -11.86
N PHE A 79 6.55 9.68 -11.31
CA PHE A 79 5.59 8.71 -10.77
C PHE A 79 5.08 7.70 -11.82
N PRO A 80 4.51 8.12 -12.97
CA PRO A 80 4.04 7.19 -13.99
C PRO A 80 5.16 6.34 -14.59
N MET A 81 6.39 6.87 -14.71
CA MET A 81 7.55 6.08 -15.16
C MET A 81 7.79 4.86 -14.28
N ARG A 82 7.79 5.04 -12.95
CA ARG A 82 7.93 3.92 -12.01
C ARG A 82 6.76 2.95 -12.04
N ALA A 83 5.54 3.46 -12.18
CA ALA A 83 4.35 2.63 -12.30
C ALA A 83 4.41 1.76 -13.57
N CYS A 84 4.82 2.32 -14.71
CA CYS A 84 5.05 1.59 -15.95
C CYS A 84 6.14 0.52 -15.80
N TRP A 85 7.29 0.88 -15.21
CA TRP A 85 8.38 -0.07 -14.98
C TRP A 85 7.94 -1.23 -14.09
N THR A 86 7.21 -0.93 -13.01
CA THR A 86 6.71 -1.96 -12.10
C THR A 86 5.73 -2.90 -12.80
N VAL A 87 4.70 -2.37 -13.47
CA VAL A 87 3.68 -3.20 -14.14
C VAL A 87 4.31 -4.04 -15.25
N TRP A 88 5.28 -3.51 -15.99
CA TRP A 88 6.03 -4.29 -16.97
C TRP A 88 6.73 -5.48 -16.34
N ASN A 89 7.48 -5.24 -15.25
CA ASN A 89 8.21 -6.28 -14.56
C ASN A 89 7.27 -7.34 -13.97
N LEU A 90 6.21 -6.91 -13.29
CA LEU A 90 5.20 -7.80 -12.72
C LEU A 90 4.54 -8.66 -13.80
N THR A 91 4.18 -8.08 -14.95
CA THR A 91 3.60 -8.83 -16.08
C THR A 91 4.55 -9.91 -16.57
N LYS A 92 5.82 -9.57 -16.79
CA LYS A 92 6.84 -10.54 -17.23
C LYS A 92 7.02 -11.67 -16.22
N THR A 93 7.08 -11.36 -14.93
CA THR A 93 7.22 -12.36 -13.86
C THR A 93 6.02 -13.30 -13.81
N LEU A 94 4.80 -12.77 -13.92
CA LEU A 94 3.58 -13.57 -13.95
C LEU A 94 3.50 -14.47 -15.19
N GLU A 95 3.86 -13.95 -16.36
CA GLU A 95 3.92 -14.77 -17.58
C GLU A 95 4.94 -15.90 -17.47
N ARG A 96 6.12 -15.65 -16.90
CA ARG A 96 7.14 -16.67 -16.67
C ARG A 96 6.63 -17.75 -15.72
N SER A 97 6.01 -17.36 -14.60
CA SER A 97 5.40 -18.29 -13.64
C SER A 97 4.30 -19.13 -14.30
N ALA A 98 3.40 -18.51 -15.06
CA ALA A 98 2.33 -19.20 -15.78
C ALA A 98 2.85 -20.22 -16.81
N ARG A 99 3.92 -19.88 -17.55
CA ARG A 99 4.57 -20.79 -18.50
C ARG A 99 5.24 -21.96 -17.77
N SER A 100 5.97 -21.69 -16.69
CA SER A 100 6.62 -22.73 -15.87
C SER A 100 5.60 -23.74 -15.33
N ASN A 101 4.52 -23.24 -14.72
CA ASN A 101 3.44 -24.07 -14.20
C ASN A 101 2.77 -24.92 -15.30
N SER A 102 2.59 -24.36 -16.49
CA SER A 102 2.02 -25.10 -17.63
C SER A 102 2.93 -26.21 -18.14
N LEU A 103 4.26 -26.00 -18.13
CA LEU A 103 5.23 -27.04 -18.46
C LEU A 103 5.26 -28.16 -17.40
N LEU A 104 5.14 -27.81 -16.12
CA LEU A 104 5.04 -28.79 -15.03
C LEU A 104 3.75 -29.62 -15.14
N ASP A 105 2.62 -28.98 -15.44
CA ASP A 105 1.35 -29.68 -15.69
C ASP A 105 1.50 -30.67 -16.87
N LEU A 106 2.15 -30.25 -17.96
CA LEU A 106 2.41 -31.13 -19.11
C LEU A 106 3.32 -32.31 -18.74
N LYS A 107 4.41 -32.08 -18.00
CA LYS A 107 5.30 -33.14 -17.51
C LYS A 107 4.56 -34.15 -16.61
N ARG A 108 3.64 -33.69 -15.77
CA ARG A 108 2.80 -34.57 -14.94
C ARG A 108 1.84 -35.41 -15.79
N LEU A 109 1.27 -34.83 -16.84
CA LEU A 109 0.42 -35.55 -17.78
C LEU A 109 1.20 -36.60 -18.61
N THR A 110 2.41 -36.27 -19.07
CA THR A 110 3.25 -37.23 -19.80
C THR A 110 3.76 -38.36 -18.91
N SER A 111 4.14 -38.07 -17.66
CA SER A 111 4.51 -39.09 -16.67
C SER A 111 3.34 -40.03 -16.35
N ARG A 112 2.12 -39.50 -16.19
CA ARG A 112 0.91 -40.33 -16.03
C ARG A 112 0.61 -41.18 -17.27
N ARG A 113 0.82 -40.65 -18.48
CA ARG A 113 0.63 -41.41 -19.73
C ARG A 113 1.66 -42.53 -19.90
N GLY A 114 2.90 -42.32 -19.46
CA GLY A 114 3.94 -43.36 -19.42
C GLY A 114 3.70 -44.46 -18.39
N SER A 115 2.88 -44.19 -17.37
CA SER A 115 2.49 -45.17 -16.33
C SER A 115 1.38 -46.13 -16.79
N TYR A 116 0.65 -45.82 -17.87
CA TYR A 116 -0.31 -46.74 -18.50
C TYR A 116 0.28 -47.58 -19.64
N THR A 117 1.53 -47.33 -20.03
CA THR A 117 2.22 -48.06 -21.11
C THR A 117 3.45 -48.84 -20.64
N SER A 118 3.62 -49.03 -19.33
CA SER A 118 4.75 -49.77 -18.76
C SER A 118 4.27 -50.96 -17.91
N VAL A 119 3.55 -51.88 -18.58
CA VAL A 119 3.63 -53.31 -18.25
C VAL A 119 4.49 -53.96 -19.32
N SER A 120 5.81 -53.77 -19.21
CA SER A 120 6.81 -54.72 -19.70
C SER A 120 8.20 -54.20 -19.37
N SER A 121 8.99 -55.11 -18.79
CA SER A 121 10.45 -55.15 -18.76
C SER A 121 11.14 -54.62 -17.50
N SER A 122 11.80 -55.59 -16.88
CA SER A 122 12.60 -55.64 -15.66
C SER A 122 13.97 -54.96 -15.79
N GLU A 123 14.54 -54.59 -14.62
CA GLU A 123 15.97 -54.30 -14.35
C GLU A 123 16.56 -53.05 -15.05
N THR A 124 17.35 -52.16 -14.43
CA THR A 124 18.48 -52.35 -13.51
C THR A 124 18.78 -51.01 -12.80
N LEU A 125 19.16 -51.08 -11.51
CA LEU A 125 19.76 -49.99 -10.73
C LEU A 125 21.16 -49.63 -11.25
N ILE A 126 21.43 -48.36 -11.58
CA ILE A 126 22.80 -47.80 -11.50
C ILE A 126 22.74 -46.35 -11.00
N SER A 127 23.32 -46.14 -9.82
CA SER A 127 23.80 -44.87 -9.32
C SER A 127 25.14 -44.52 -9.98
N SER A 128 25.35 -43.28 -10.41
CA SER A 128 26.70 -42.76 -10.61
C SER A 128 26.81 -41.29 -10.19
N TYR A 129 27.80 -41.09 -9.33
CA TYR A 129 28.32 -39.84 -8.79
C TYR A 129 29.37 -39.23 -9.73
N ASN A 130 29.35 -37.91 -9.82
CA ASN A 130 30.46 -36.93 -9.94
C ASN A 130 31.31 -36.69 -11.21
N ASP A 131 31.78 -35.43 -11.22
CA ASP A 131 32.78 -34.69 -12.02
C ASP A 131 32.43 -34.32 -13.47
N GLY A 132 32.63 -33.10 -14.00
CA GLY A 132 33.29 -31.88 -13.54
C GLY A 132 34.12 -31.30 -14.70
N SER A 133 33.78 -30.12 -15.25
CA SER A 133 34.71 -29.19 -15.93
C SER A 133 34.03 -27.88 -16.40
N SER A 134 34.66 -26.75 -16.06
CA SER A 134 34.46 -25.36 -16.54
C SER A 134 34.57 -25.23 -18.07
N SER A 135 34.12 -24.18 -18.77
CA SER A 135 34.17 -22.70 -18.63
C SER A 135 33.21 -22.12 -19.71
N THR A 136 32.65 -20.90 -19.68
CA THR A 136 33.25 -19.57 -19.67
C THR A 136 32.20 -18.50 -19.31
N ALA A 137 32.69 -17.38 -18.78
CA ALA A 137 31.91 -16.24 -18.32
C ALA A 137 31.16 -15.47 -19.43
N SER A 138 29.96 -15.01 -19.09
CA SER A 138 29.42 -13.73 -19.57
C SER A 138 28.51 -13.18 -18.46
N GLU A 139 28.95 -12.06 -17.89
CA GLU A 139 28.19 -11.26 -16.94
C GLU A 139 26.98 -10.64 -17.64
N ALA A 140 25.79 -11.15 -17.32
CA ALA A 140 24.55 -10.42 -17.43
C ALA A 140 23.67 -10.93 -16.28
N GLY A 141 23.26 -10.02 -15.39
CA GLY A 141 22.49 -10.35 -14.19
C GLY A 141 21.13 -10.97 -14.54
N ASP A 142 21.09 -12.29 -14.58
CA ASP A 142 19.87 -13.07 -14.56
C ASP A 142 19.42 -13.20 -13.10
N LEU A 143 18.23 -12.65 -12.84
CA LEU A 143 17.42 -13.01 -11.68
C LEU A 143 17.01 -14.48 -11.85
N ASP A 144 17.91 -15.37 -11.42
CA ASP A 144 17.62 -16.80 -11.32
C ASP A 144 16.43 -16.98 -10.38
N THR A 145 15.30 -17.30 -10.99
CA THR A 145 14.14 -17.86 -10.30
C THR A 145 14.55 -19.24 -9.86
N GLU A 146 15.14 -19.32 -8.66
CA GLU A 146 15.60 -20.58 -8.10
C GLU A 146 14.49 -21.61 -8.11
N SER A 147 14.87 -22.77 -8.65
CA SER A 147 14.12 -23.99 -8.83
C SER A 147 13.26 -24.35 -7.62
N TYR A 148 12.03 -24.79 -7.88
CA TYR A 148 11.24 -25.56 -6.93
C TYR A 148 12.06 -26.77 -6.46
N THR A 149 12.70 -26.66 -5.29
CA THR A 149 13.33 -27.79 -4.63
C THR A 149 12.24 -28.56 -3.88
N ASP A 150 11.81 -29.65 -4.50
CA ASP A 150 11.09 -30.72 -3.81
C ASP A 150 12.00 -31.27 -2.70
N GLY A 151 11.54 -31.29 -1.45
CA GLY A 151 12.02 -32.25 -0.45
C GLY A 151 13.07 -31.81 0.59
N VAL A 152 13.10 -30.55 1.05
CA VAL A 152 13.64 -30.27 2.41
C VAL A 152 12.48 -30.19 3.39
N PRO A 153 12.49 -30.90 4.53
CA PRO A 153 11.49 -30.71 5.58
C PRO A 153 11.61 -29.27 6.10
N THR A 154 10.82 -28.36 5.54
CA THR A 154 10.82 -26.95 5.96
C THR A 154 10.51 -26.86 7.44
N ALA A 155 11.30 -26.09 8.20
CA ALA A 155 10.83 -25.57 9.47
C ALA A 155 9.47 -24.91 9.22
N ALA A 156 8.43 -25.39 9.90
CA ALA A 156 7.05 -25.08 9.53
C ALA A 156 6.71 -23.62 9.86
N VAL A 157 6.92 -22.72 8.90
CA VAL A 157 6.46 -21.33 8.99
C VAL A 157 4.94 -21.31 9.12
N ILE A 158 4.45 -20.64 10.16
CA ILE A 158 3.03 -20.47 10.45
C ILE A 158 2.58 -19.14 9.85
N HIS A 159 1.49 -19.17 9.07
CA HIS A 159 0.84 -17.99 8.53
C HIS A 159 -0.40 -17.67 9.36
N ALA A 160 -0.30 -16.65 10.20
CA ALA A 160 -1.43 -16.12 10.96
C ALA A 160 -2.18 -15.08 10.11
N ILE A 161 -3.35 -15.43 9.60
CA ILE A 161 -4.11 -14.62 8.64
C ILE A 161 -5.23 -13.91 9.40
N ILE A 162 -5.20 -12.58 9.46
CA ILE A 162 -6.23 -11.77 10.11
C ILE A 162 -7.18 -11.24 9.05
N ILE A 163 -8.47 -11.55 9.21
CA ILE A 163 -9.57 -11.09 8.35
C ILE A 163 -10.46 -10.16 9.18
N PRO A 164 -10.24 -8.83 9.17
CA PRO A 164 -11.06 -7.87 9.86
C PRO A 164 -12.43 -7.75 9.16
N ASN A 165 -13.49 -7.71 9.96
CA ASN A 165 -14.87 -7.60 9.52
C ASN A 165 -15.59 -6.50 10.29
N TYR A 166 -16.33 -5.67 9.56
CA TYR A 166 -17.38 -4.81 10.11
C TYR A 166 -18.47 -4.60 9.05
N LYS A 167 -19.66 -5.13 9.29
CA LYS A 167 -20.83 -5.06 8.39
C LYS A 167 -20.62 -5.67 7.01
N GLU A 168 -19.65 -6.56 6.84
CA GLU A 168 -19.53 -7.34 5.60
C GLU A 168 -20.53 -8.50 5.62
N GLU A 169 -21.02 -8.89 4.46
CA GLU A 169 -21.97 -9.99 4.32
C GLU A 169 -21.31 -11.35 4.64
N TYR A 170 -22.09 -12.30 5.16
CA TYR A 170 -21.60 -13.66 5.45
C TYR A 170 -20.94 -14.30 4.22
N ASP A 171 -21.56 -14.15 3.05
CA ASP A 171 -21.09 -14.74 1.80
C ASP A 171 -19.72 -14.18 1.37
N THR A 172 -19.43 -12.92 1.67
CA THR A 172 -18.12 -12.30 1.36
C THR A 172 -17.01 -12.96 2.16
N LEU A 173 -17.20 -13.13 3.47
CA LEU A 173 -16.23 -13.80 4.35
C LEU A 173 -16.09 -15.28 3.99
N LYS A 174 -17.22 -15.94 3.72
CA LYS A 174 -17.24 -17.34 3.29
C LYS A 174 -16.45 -17.53 1.99
N GLU A 175 -16.65 -16.70 0.97
CA GLU A 175 -15.92 -16.79 -0.30
C GLU A 175 -14.40 -16.64 -0.08
N THR A 176 -13.97 -15.69 0.75
CA THR A 176 -12.55 -15.53 1.12
C THR A 176 -12.00 -16.76 1.83
N LEU A 177 -12.75 -17.35 2.77
CA LEU A 177 -12.35 -18.59 3.44
C LEU A 177 -12.35 -19.80 2.51
N GLU A 178 -13.28 -19.91 1.56
CA GLU A 178 -13.28 -20.95 0.52
C GLU A 178 -12.00 -20.88 -0.31
N VAL A 179 -11.60 -19.68 -0.74
CA VAL A 179 -10.35 -19.45 -1.48
C VAL A 179 -9.15 -19.91 -0.63
N LEU A 180 -9.02 -19.43 0.61
CA LEU A 180 -7.90 -19.82 1.47
C LEU A 180 -7.88 -21.33 1.76
N SER A 181 -9.04 -21.96 1.91
CA SER A 181 -9.17 -23.38 2.22
C SER A 181 -8.74 -24.31 1.07
N CYS A 182 -8.68 -23.79 -0.17
CA CYS A 182 -8.22 -24.57 -1.32
C CYS A 182 -6.70 -24.62 -1.46
N HIS A 183 -5.97 -23.86 -0.63
CA HIS A 183 -4.51 -23.84 -0.66
C HIS A 183 -3.94 -25.14 -0.09
N GLN A 184 -2.90 -25.68 -0.73
CA GLN A 184 -2.29 -26.96 -0.34
C GLN A 184 -1.80 -26.98 1.12
N ARG A 185 -1.36 -25.83 1.66
CA ARG A 185 -0.79 -25.71 3.01
C ARG A 185 -1.79 -25.21 4.06
N ALA A 186 -3.08 -25.10 3.73
CA ALA A 186 -4.07 -24.51 4.63
C ALA A 186 -4.17 -25.26 5.97
N GLN A 187 -4.25 -26.59 5.92
CA GLN A 187 -4.37 -27.45 7.11
C GLN A 187 -3.10 -27.52 7.96
N ASP A 188 -1.92 -27.29 7.36
CA ASP A 188 -0.64 -27.49 8.02
C ASP A 188 -0.01 -26.18 8.52
N SER A 189 -0.38 -25.04 7.93
CA SER A 189 0.33 -23.77 8.17
C SER A 189 -0.56 -22.57 8.45
N TYR A 190 -1.88 -22.61 8.22
CA TYR A 190 -2.71 -21.39 8.34
C TYR A 190 -3.47 -21.33 9.66
N ASP A 191 -3.19 -20.29 10.44
CA ASP A 191 -3.97 -19.88 11.60
C ASP A 191 -4.84 -18.69 11.21
N VAL A 192 -6.12 -18.93 10.96
CA VAL A 192 -7.05 -17.89 10.50
C VAL A 192 -7.75 -17.24 11.70
N TYR A 193 -7.74 -15.91 11.75
CA TYR A 193 -8.41 -15.13 12.79
C TYR A 193 -9.42 -14.17 12.18
N LEU A 194 -10.70 -14.34 12.54
CA LEU A 194 -11.76 -13.42 12.19
C LEU A 194 -11.77 -12.25 13.19
N GLY A 195 -11.36 -11.06 12.74
CA GLY A 195 -11.37 -9.84 13.54
C GLY A 195 -12.76 -9.20 13.51
N MET A 196 -13.62 -9.53 14.45
CA MET A 196 -15.00 -9.05 14.49
C MET A 196 -15.12 -7.81 15.39
N GLU A 197 -16.16 -6.99 15.18
CA GLU A 197 -16.44 -5.84 16.02
C GLU A 197 -17.69 -6.02 16.88
N GLN A 198 -17.62 -5.67 18.17
CA GLN A 198 -18.79 -5.67 19.07
C GLN A 198 -19.89 -4.70 18.63
N ARG A 199 -19.55 -3.71 17.80
CA ARG A 199 -20.49 -2.76 17.19
C ARG A 199 -21.43 -3.40 16.17
N GLU A 200 -21.12 -4.61 15.71
CA GLU A 200 -21.96 -5.37 14.80
C GLU A 200 -22.80 -6.38 15.60
N ILE A 201 -24.13 -6.26 15.50
CA ILE A 201 -25.09 -7.02 16.33
C ILE A 201 -24.92 -8.54 16.19
N GLU A 202 -24.69 -9.04 14.97
CA GLU A 202 -24.63 -10.47 14.67
C GLU A 202 -23.19 -10.99 14.44
N ALA A 203 -22.18 -10.22 14.86
CA ALA A 203 -20.78 -10.55 14.62
C ALA A 203 -20.38 -11.92 15.20
N GLU A 204 -20.75 -12.21 16.45
CA GLU A 204 -20.38 -13.46 17.11
C GLU A 204 -21.04 -14.68 16.44
N THR A 205 -22.36 -14.63 16.22
CA THR A 205 -23.10 -15.70 15.53
C THR A 205 -22.53 -15.96 14.13
N LYS A 206 -22.20 -14.89 13.39
CA LYS A 206 -21.58 -14.97 12.07
C LYS A 206 -20.21 -15.68 12.14
N ALA A 207 -19.36 -15.30 13.09
CA ALA A 207 -18.04 -15.90 13.28
C ALA A 207 -18.12 -17.38 13.67
N LEU A 208 -18.97 -17.73 14.64
CA LEU A 208 -19.14 -19.12 15.09
C LEU A 208 -19.63 -20.03 13.96
N ARG A 209 -20.53 -19.52 13.10
CA ARG A 209 -21.02 -20.27 11.95
C ARG A 209 -19.91 -20.54 10.91
N LEU A 210 -19.08 -19.53 10.63
CA LEU A 210 -17.90 -19.69 9.75
C LEU A 210 -16.87 -20.65 10.37
N ILE A 211 -16.58 -20.53 11.66
CA ILE A 211 -15.67 -21.45 12.36
C ILE A 211 -16.17 -22.89 12.26
N GLN A 212 -17.46 -23.13 12.49
CA GLN A 212 -18.05 -24.47 12.36
C GLN A 212 -17.89 -25.05 10.95
N GLU A 213 -18.06 -24.23 9.91
CA GLU A 213 -17.93 -24.65 8.51
C GLU A 213 -16.47 -24.95 8.12
N PHE A 214 -15.51 -24.18 8.64
CA PHE A 214 -14.10 -24.23 8.22
C PHE A 214 -13.13 -24.86 9.22
N ALA A 215 -13.58 -25.32 10.39
CA ALA A 215 -12.73 -25.84 11.48
C ALA A 215 -11.69 -26.90 11.06
N LYS A 216 -12.03 -27.75 10.07
CA LYS A 216 -11.16 -28.84 9.57
C LYS A 216 -10.37 -28.47 8.31
N LYS A 217 -10.48 -27.23 7.84
CA LYS A 217 -9.85 -26.76 6.59
C LYS A 217 -8.54 -26.02 6.82
N PHE A 218 -8.32 -25.54 8.05
CA PHE A 218 -7.14 -24.78 8.44
C PHE A 218 -6.42 -25.47 9.60
N ARG A 219 -5.15 -25.13 9.82
CA ARG A 219 -4.42 -25.55 11.02
C ARG A 219 -5.14 -25.10 12.28
N SER A 220 -5.65 -23.87 12.27
CA SER A 220 -6.64 -23.40 13.22
C SER A 220 -7.46 -22.25 12.65
N ILE A 221 -8.67 -22.07 13.18
CA ILE A 221 -9.53 -20.93 12.89
C ILE A 221 -10.17 -20.46 14.21
N ASP A 222 -10.10 -19.17 14.48
CA ASP A 222 -10.66 -18.55 15.68
C ASP A 222 -11.17 -17.13 15.36
N PHE A 223 -11.82 -16.47 16.31
CA PHE A 223 -12.27 -15.09 16.18
C PHE A 223 -11.92 -14.25 17.38
N THR A 224 -11.94 -12.94 17.18
CA THR A 224 -11.79 -11.95 18.26
C THR A 224 -12.92 -10.93 18.16
N MET A 225 -13.34 -10.39 19.30
CA MET A 225 -14.33 -9.32 19.36
C MET A 225 -13.62 -8.05 19.83
N HIS A 226 -13.48 -7.07 18.93
CA HIS A 226 -12.95 -5.75 19.24
C HIS A 226 -14.02 -4.92 19.98
N PRO A 227 -13.74 -4.43 21.21
CA PRO A 227 -14.68 -3.63 21.99
C PRO A 227 -15.06 -2.32 21.31
N SER A 228 -16.26 -1.82 21.60
CA SER A 228 -16.78 -0.60 20.97
C SER A 228 -16.32 0.71 21.61
N ASP A 229 -15.81 0.65 22.83
CA ASP A 229 -15.73 1.76 23.79
C ASP A 229 -14.34 1.94 24.41
N ILE A 230 -13.27 1.65 23.66
CA ILE A 230 -11.90 1.90 24.11
C ILE A 230 -11.60 3.41 24.00
N PRO A 231 -11.31 4.11 25.11
CA PRO A 231 -11.05 5.55 25.08
C PRO A 231 -9.80 5.90 24.27
N GLY A 232 -9.93 6.86 23.34
CA GLY A 232 -8.82 7.35 22.51
C GLY A 232 -8.52 6.49 21.27
N GLU A 233 -9.21 5.37 21.10
CA GLU A 233 -9.09 4.49 19.95
C GLU A 233 -10.05 4.91 18.83
N ALA A 234 -9.51 5.12 17.64
CA ALA A 234 -10.29 5.41 16.45
C ALA A 234 -11.00 4.15 15.95
N ALA A 235 -12.21 4.33 15.43
CA ALA A 235 -12.92 3.25 14.75
C ALA A 235 -12.25 2.92 13.41
N GLY A 236 -11.90 1.66 13.15
CA GLY A 236 -11.42 1.27 11.82
C GLY A 236 -10.72 -0.08 11.75
N LYS A 237 -10.22 -0.38 10.54
CA LYS A 237 -9.49 -1.61 10.23
C LYS A 237 -8.23 -1.78 11.09
N GLY A 238 -7.43 -0.71 11.26
CA GLY A 238 -6.20 -0.73 12.05
C GLY A 238 -6.42 -1.18 13.49
N SER A 239 -7.39 -0.57 14.18
CA SER A 239 -7.82 -0.90 15.55
C SER A 239 -8.25 -2.36 15.71
N ASN A 240 -9.09 -2.84 14.79
CA ASN A 240 -9.54 -4.23 14.77
C ASN A 240 -8.37 -5.22 14.57
N ILE A 241 -7.51 -4.98 13.58
CA ILE A 241 -6.31 -5.81 13.35
C ILE A 241 -5.39 -5.77 14.57
N GLY A 242 -5.15 -4.59 15.15
CA GLY A 242 -4.32 -4.41 16.34
C GLY A 242 -4.82 -5.22 17.54
N TRP A 243 -6.14 -5.22 17.77
CA TRP A 243 -6.78 -6.04 18.79
C TRP A 243 -6.62 -7.55 18.51
N ALA A 244 -6.94 -7.97 17.28
CA ALA A 244 -6.83 -9.36 16.87
C ALA A 244 -5.39 -9.89 17.01
N ALA A 245 -4.42 -9.12 16.52
CA ALA A 245 -2.99 -9.44 16.61
C ALA A 245 -2.51 -9.56 18.05
N ARG A 246 -2.97 -8.68 18.94
CA ARG A 246 -2.63 -8.73 20.37
C ARG A 246 -3.16 -10.00 21.03
N LYS A 247 -4.39 -10.41 20.71
CA LYS A 247 -4.99 -11.63 21.25
C LYS A 247 -4.30 -12.90 20.73
N LEU A 248 -4.11 -13.01 19.42
CA LEU A 248 -3.44 -14.19 18.83
C LEU A 248 -1.97 -14.28 19.23
N SER A 249 -1.31 -13.16 19.51
CA SER A 249 0.10 -13.15 19.93
C SER A 249 0.35 -14.04 21.15
N ALA A 250 -0.63 -14.18 22.05
CA ALA A 250 -0.50 -15.00 23.26
C ALA A 250 -0.40 -16.51 22.97
N LYS A 251 -0.81 -16.95 21.77
CA LYS A 251 -0.75 -18.36 21.34
C LYS A 251 0.66 -18.82 21.00
N TYR A 252 1.57 -17.90 20.66
CA TYR A 252 2.89 -18.22 20.14
C TYR A 252 3.98 -17.98 21.20
N SER A 253 4.59 -19.08 21.66
CA SER A 253 5.76 -19.03 22.56
C SER A 253 6.96 -18.31 21.91
N MET A 254 7.85 -17.75 22.73
CA MET A 254 9.02 -16.97 22.27
C MET A 254 9.88 -17.68 21.22
N ALA A 255 10.08 -18.99 21.34
CA ALA A 255 10.91 -19.77 20.42
C ALA A 255 10.34 -19.85 18.99
N VAL A 256 9.02 -19.72 18.84
CA VAL A 256 8.31 -19.93 17.56
C VAL A 256 8.02 -18.60 16.86
N ARG A 257 8.06 -17.46 17.55
CA ARG A 257 7.62 -16.15 17.00
C ARG A 257 8.37 -15.73 15.74
N LYS A 258 9.65 -16.08 15.64
CA LYS A 258 10.47 -15.82 14.44
C LYS A 258 9.94 -16.52 13.19
N ASP A 259 9.24 -17.66 13.36
CA ASP A 259 8.69 -18.50 12.29
C ASP A 259 7.18 -18.26 12.10
N VAL A 260 6.61 -17.22 12.74
CA VAL A 260 5.20 -16.82 12.58
C VAL A 260 5.15 -15.53 11.76
N ILE A 261 4.43 -15.58 10.64
CA ILE A 261 4.19 -14.42 9.79
C ILE A 261 2.71 -14.07 9.88
N ILE A 262 2.41 -12.83 10.26
CA ILE A 262 1.04 -12.29 10.26
C ILE A 262 0.75 -11.65 8.91
N THR A 263 -0.35 -12.03 8.28
CA THR A 263 -0.88 -11.40 7.07
C THR A 263 -2.23 -10.76 7.38
N GLY A 264 -2.33 -9.44 7.22
CA GLY A 264 -3.62 -8.74 7.25
C GLY A 264 -4.22 -8.69 5.85
N ILE A 265 -5.46 -9.18 5.68
CA ILE A 265 -6.19 -9.09 4.40
C ILE A 265 -7.47 -8.28 4.56
N ASP A 266 -8.05 -7.74 3.49
CA ASP A 266 -9.43 -7.26 3.53
C ASP A 266 -10.40 -8.45 3.44
N ALA A 267 -11.60 -8.31 4.00
CA ALA A 267 -12.64 -9.36 4.01
C ALA A 267 -13.02 -9.91 2.62
N ASP A 268 -12.78 -9.15 1.55
CA ASP A 268 -13.08 -9.50 0.15
C ASP A 268 -11.81 -9.69 -0.71
N SER A 269 -10.62 -9.73 -0.10
CA SER A 269 -9.37 -9.94 -0.83
C SER A 269 -9.13 -11.43 -1.07
N HIS A 270 -8.90 -11.79 -2.33
CA HIS A 270 -8.54 -13.16 -2.70
C HIS A 270 -7.04 -13.26 -2.95
N LEU A 271 -6.39 -14.17 -2.20
CA LEU A 271 -4.99 -14.52 -2.38
C LEU A 271 -4.89 -15.82 -3.19
N ALA A 272 -4.01 -15.88 -4.18
CA ALA A 272 -3.75 -17.13 -4.87
C ALA A 272 -2.96 -18.09 -3.96
N ALA A 273 -3.05 -19.40 -4.24
CA ALA A 273 -2.36 -20.43 -3.47
C ALA A 273 -0.84 -20.21 -3.39
N ASP A 274 -0.23 -19.64 -4.43
CA ASP A 274 1.21 -19.37 -4.50
C ASP A 274 1.65 -18.25 -3.54
N TYR A 275 0.74 -17.39 -3.05
CA TYR A 275 1.07 -16.25 -2.19
C TYR A 275 1.88 -16.67 -0.96
N PHE A 276 1.37 -17.62 -0.18
CA PHE A 276 2.01 -18.07 1.07
C PHE A 276 3.21 -18.98 0.81
N THR A 277 3.25 -19.66 -0.32
CA THR A 277 4.43 -20.43 -0.76
C THR A 277 5.59 -19.49 -1.07
N LEU A 278 5.35 -18.46 -1.88
CA LEU A 278 6.34 -17.43 -2.20
C LEU A 278 6.80 -16.70 -0.93
N LEU A 279 5.87 -16.34 -0.04
CA LEU A 279 6.18 -15.72 1.24
C LEU A 279 7.08 -16.61 2.10
N THR A 280 6.74 -17.89 2.26
CA THR A 280 7.55 -18.83 3.03
C THR A 280 8.95 -18.97 2.44
N ASN A 281 9.05 -19.13 1.12
CA ASN A 281 10.34 -19.26 0.45
C ASN A 281 11.19 -18.01 0.66
N MET A 282 10.63 -16.81 0.48
CA MET A 282 11.37 -15.56 0.75
C MET A 282 11.78 -15.40 2.21
N HIS A 283 10.98 -15.90 3.16
CA HIS A 283 11.35 -15.84 4.57
C HIS A 283 12.50 -16.79 4.92
N LEU A 284 12.46 -18.01 4.39
CA LEU A 284 13.49 -19.04 4.64
C LEU A 284 14.80 -18.79 3.87
N SER A 285 14.74 -18.24 2.66
CA SER A 285 15.92 -17.96 1.84
C SER A 285 16.78 -16.79 2.37
N TYR A 286 16.23 -15.93 3.23
CA TYR A 286 16.92 -14.74 3.73
C TYR A 286 16.87 -14.62 5.26
N PRO A 287 17.40 -15.62 6.00
CA PRO A 287 17.24 -15.73 7.45
C PRO A 287 17.79 -14.50 8.21
N GLU A 288 18.83 -13.86 7.70
CA GLU A 288 19.44 -12.67 8.32
C GLU A 288 18.52 -11.44 8.33
N THR A 289 17.60 -11.33 7.37
CA THR A 289 16.67 -10.19 7.23
C THR A 289 15.22 -10.59 7.50
N ALA A 290 14.96 -11.87 7.74
CA ALA A 290 13.62 -12.45 7.81
C ALA A 290 12.75 -11.81 8.90
N THR A 291 13.33 -11.49 10.05
CA THR A 291 12.65 -10.83 11.19
C THR A 291 12.52 -9.32 11.04
N THR A 292 13.15 -8.72 10.02
CA THR A 292 13.12 -7.28 9.73
C THR A 292 12.59 -6.98 8.32
N THR A 293 11.86 -7.93 7.72
CA THR A 293 11.30 -7.80 6.38
C THR A 293 9.80 -7.59 6.43
N LEU A 294 9.32 -6.57 5.71
CA LEU A 294 7.91 -6.40 5.38
C LEU A 294 7.66 -6.92 3.96
N TYR A 295 6.63 -7.73 3.80
CA TYR A 295 6.27 -8.32 2.51
C TYR A 295 5.02 -7.63 1.94
N SER A 296 5.19 -7.00 0.78
CA SER A 296 4.14 -6.28 0.05
C SER A 296 3.75 -7.06 -1.20
N ALA A 297 2.49 -6.97 -1.63
CA ALA A 297 2.01 -7.61 -2.85
C ALA A 297 1.35 -6.59 -3.78
N PRO A 298 1.43 -6.79 -5.12
CA PRO A 298 0.72 -5.94 -6.05
C PRO A 298 -0.79 -6.18 -5.95
N ILE A 299 -1.59 -5.16 -6.28
CA ILE A 299 -3.05 -5.25 -6.25
C ILE A 299 -3.64 -5.25 -7.66
N ILE A 300 -4.73 -6.00 -7.85
CA ILE A 300 -5.47 -6.08 -9.10
C ILE A 300 -6.97 -6.01 -8.84
N PHE A 301 -7.66 -5.14 -9.56
CA PHE A 301 -9.13 -5.03 -9.52
C PHE A 301 -9.76 -5.88 -10.62
N ASP A 302 -10.09 -7.13 -10.30
CA ASP A 302 -10.56 -8.12 -11.27
C ASP A 302 -11.86 -8.84 -10.88
N ARG A 303 -12.44 -8.56 -9.70
CA ARG A 303 -13.68 -9.20 -9.26
C ARG A 303 -14.90 -8.61 -9.96
N ASN A 304 -15.22 -7.35 -9.70
CA ASN A 304 -16.45 -6.69 -10.14
C ASN A 304 -16.24 -5.46 -11.05
N ALA A 305 -15.06 -5.27 -11.65
CA ALA A 305 -14.76 -4.07 -12.44
C ALA A 305 -15.74 -3.82 -13.62
N HIS A 306 -16.35 -4.87 -14.16
CA HIS A 306 -17.38 -4.81 -15.20
C HIS A 306 -18.74 -4.26 -14.71
N ASN A 307 -18.98 -4.25 -13.40
CA ASN A 307 -20.24 -3.83 -12.79
C ASN A 307 -20.22 -2.38 -12.27
N VAL A 308 -19.05 -1.74 -12.22
CA VAL A 308 -18.91 -0.37 -11.71
C VAL A 308 -18.79 0.67 -12.83
N HIS A 309 -19.15 1.91 -12.52
CA HIS A 309 -19.02 3.03 -13.44
C HIS A 309 -17.55 3.26 -13.88
N ALA A 310 -17.35 3.71 -15.13
CA ALA A 310 -16.01 3.91 -15.71
C ALA A 310 -15.11 4.84 -14.87
N LEU A 311 -15.69 5.90 -14.27
CA LEU A 311 -14.96 6.80 -13.38
C LEU A 311 -14.39 6.08 -12.14
N VAL A 312 -15.16 5.17 -11.54
CA VAL A 312 -14.71 4.38 -10.38
C VAL A 312 -13.66 3.38 -10.80
N ARG A 313 -13.91 2.66 -11.89
CA ARG A 313 -12.96 1.68 -12.44
C ARG A 313 -11.59 2.30 -12.73
N VAL A 314 -11.55 3.44 -13.42
CA VAL A 314 -10.28 4.12 -13.73
C VAL A 314 -9.62 4.67 -12.47
N ALA A 315 -10.40 5.18 -11.50
CA ALA A 315 -9.86 5.62 -10.22
C ALA A 315 -9.18 4.48 -9.45
N ASP A 316 -9.74 3.29 -9.48
CA ASP A 316 -9.16 2.10 -8.83
C ASP A 316 -7.92 1.58 -9.58
N VAL A 317 -7.91 1.64 -10.92
CA VAL A 317 -6.70 1.31 -11.70
C VAL A 317 -5.56 2.30 -11.42
N VAL A 318 -5.85 3.60 -11.33
CA VAL A 318 -4.85 4.62 -10.99
C VAL A 318 -4.42 4.48 -9.52
N TRP A 319 -5.31 4.08 -8.62
CA TRP A 319 -4.97 3.76 -7.23
C TRP A 319 -4.04 2.53 -7.15
N ALA A 320 -4.29 1.50 -7.95
CA ALA A 320 -3.38 0.37 -8.11
C ALA A 320 -2.01 0.82 -8.64
N ALA A 321 -1.97 1.77 -9.58
CA ALA A 321 -0.72 2.38 -10.04
C ALA A 321 0.05 3.03 -8.88
N ALA A 322 -0.66 3.77 -8.02
CA ALA A 322 -0.06 4.43 -6.86
C ALA A 322 0.55 3.43 -5.88
N GLY A 323 -0.23 2.43 -5.45
CA GLY A 323 0.23 1.40 -4.51
C GLY A 323 1.35 0.53 -5.05
N MET A 324 1.33 0.21 -6.34
CA MET A 324 2.37 -0.61 -6.96
C MET A 324 3.62 0.18 -7.36
N SER A 325 3.58 1.51 -7.45
CA SER A 325 4.69 2.31 -7.99
C SER A 325 6.02 2.17 -7.22
N GLY A 326 5.99 1.65 -5.99
CA GLY A 326 7.17 1.33 -5.17
C GLY A 326 7.66 -0.12 -5.26
N LEU A 327 7.00 -0.99 -6.04
CA LEU A 327 7.29 -2.44 -6.09
C LEU A 327 8.22 -2.86 -7.25
N TYR A 328 8.92 -1.91 -7.88
CA TYR A 328 9.88 -2.22 -8.95
C TYR A 328 11.15 -2.89 -8.39
N PRO A 329 11.87 -3.70 -9.19
CA PRO A 329 13.13 -4.31 -8.77
C PRO A 329 14.15 -3.28 -8.29
N GLY A 330 14.73 -3.51 -7.11
CA GLY A 330 15.71 -2.61 -6.51
C GLY A 330 15.13 -1.42 -5.75
N SER A 331 13.81 -1.34 -5.59
CA SER A 331 13.20 -0.32 -4.73
C SER A 331 13.53 -0.56 -3.25
N SER A 332 14.15 0.42 -2.59
CA SER A 332 14.37 0.39 -1.14
C SER A 332 13.09 0.68 -0.34
N ILE A 333 12.11 1.37 -0.95
CA ILE A 333 10.89 1.83 -0.28
C ILE A 333 9.66 1.30 -1.04
N ALA A 334 8.97 0.35 -0.42
CA ALA A 334 7.87 -0.40 -1.02
C ALA A 334 6.69 -0.52 -0.02
N PRO A 335 6.05 0.60 0.35
CA PRO A 335 4.90 0.59 1.24
C PRO A 335 3.79 -0.29 0.65
N PRO A 336 3.13 -1.12 1.46
CA PRO A 336 2.05 -1.96 1.00
C PRO A 336 0.79 -1.14 0.72
N THR A 337 -0.17 -1.79 0.06
CA THR A 337 -1.52 -1.25 -0.09
C THR A 337 -2.52 -2.36 0.18
N SER A 338 -3.38 -2.18 1.19
CA SER A 338 -4.41 -3.10 1.67
C SER A 338 -3.92 -4.42 2.29
N VAL A 339 -3.09 -5.19 1.58
CA VAL A 339 -2.60 -6.51 2.04
C VAL A 339 -1.09 -6.53 2.20
N TYR A 340 -0.63 -6.95 3.37
CA TYR A 340 0.79 -7.09 3.70
C TYR A 340 1.02 -8.15 4.75
N SER A 341 2.26 -8.66 4.76
CA SER A 341 2.70 -9.65 5.73
C SER A 341 3.92 -9.18 6.52
N LEU A 342 3.95 -9.49 7.80
CA LEU A 342 4.98 -9.09 8.76
C LEU A 342 5.34 -10.27 9.66
N PRO A 343 6.63 -10.54 9.94
CA PRO A 343 7.01 -11.50 10.96
C PRO A 343 6.55 -11.00 12.33
N LEU A 344 6.09 -11.90 13.19
CA LEU A 344 5.59 -11.56 14.53
C LEU A 344 6.66 -10.87 15.39
N ASP A 345 7.93 -11.23 15.21
CA ASP A 345 9.05 -10.55 15.87
C ASP A 345 9.14 -9.05 15.52
N LEU A 346 8.89 -8.67 14.26
CA LEU A 346 8.85 -7.26 13.87
C LEU A 346 7.66 -6.53 14.50
N ILE A 347 6.53 -7.20 14.60
CA ILE A 347 5.32 -6.67 15.22
C ILE A 347 5.56 -6.40 16.71
N ASP A 348 6.27 -7.30 17.41
CA ASP A 348 6.65 -7.11 18.81
C ASP A 348 7.56 -5.90 19.00
N ARG A 349 8.56 -5.76 18.11
CA ARG A 349 9.51 -4.63 18.13
C ARG A 349 8.81 -3.27 18.02
N VAL A 350 7.72 -3.20 17.24
CA VAL A 350 6.95 -1.96 17.06
C VAL A 350 5.74 -1.87 17.98
N GLY A 351 5.45 -2.89 18.78
CA GLY A 351 4.31 -2.90 19.70
C GLY A 351 2.95 -2.95 19.00
N GLY A 352 2.88 -3.50 17.79
CA GLY A 352 1.65 -3.66 17.03
C GLY A 352 1.16 -2.38 16.35
N TRP A 353 -0.14 -2.33 16.09
CA TRP A 353 -0.80 -1.24 15.36
C TRP A 353 -1.09 -0.07 16.30
N ASP A 354 -0.89 1.14 15.80
CA ASP A 354 -1.37 2.35 16.46
C ASP A 354 -2.84 2.53 16.11
N CYS A 355 -3.66 2.81 17.11
CA CYS A 355 -5.11 2.86 16.98
C CYS A 355 -5.67 4.29 17.13
N ASP A 356 -4.83 5.31 17.05
CA ASP A 356 -5.28 6.71 17.18
C ASP A 356 -5.86 7.26 15.85
N GLY A 357 -6.42 8.48 15.91
CA GLY A 357 -6.99 9.14 14.74
C GLY A 357 -5.98 9.53 13.65
N GLU A 358 -4.68 9.44 13.90
CA GLU A 358 -3.66 9.69 12.88
C GLU A 358 -3.41 8.44 12.01
N ALA A 359 -3.60 7.24 12.56
CA ALA A 359 -3.33 5.95 11.91
C ALA A 359 -4.49 5.40 11.05
N ILE A 360 -5.17 6.26 10.28
CA ILE A 360 -6.32 5.84 9.44
C ILE A 360 -5.90 4.94 8.27
N GLY A 361 -4.76 5.25 7.63
CA GLY A 361 -4.15 4.41 6.60
C GLY A 361 -3.21 3.40 7.26
N GLU A 362 -3.76 2.33 7.84
CA GLU A 362 -3.02 1.45 8.75
C GLU A 362 -1.83 0.74 8.08
N ASP A 363 -1.90 0.53 6.76
CA ASP A 363 -0.88 -0.12 5.95
C ASP A 363 0.37 0.75 5.78
N LEU A 364 0.22 2.00 5.32
CA LEU A 364 1.30 2.96 5.23
C LEU A 364 1.83 3.35 6.62
N HIS A 365 0.92 3.54 7.58
CA HIS A 365 1.29 3.88 8.95
C HIS A 365 2.18 2.80 9.58
N MET A 366 1.78 1.52 9.48
CA MET A 366 2.59 0.39 9.96
C MET A 366 3.93 0.32 9.24
N TYR A 367 3.97 0.57 7.92
CA TYR A 367 5.22 0.60 7.17
C TYR A 367 6.19 1.67 7.69
N ILE A 368 5.70 2.90 7.89
CA ILE A 368 6.48 4.02 8.44
C ILE A 368 6.96 3.70 9.86
N LYS A 369 6.10 3.11 10.68
CA LYS A 369 6.42 2.71 12.05
C LYS A 369 7.56 1.69 12.08
N CYS A 370 7.45 0.61 11.30
CA CYS A 370 8.51 -0.40 11.13
C CYS A 370 9.81 0.21 10.59
N PHE A 371 9.69 1.14 9.63
CA PHE A 371 10.85 1.81 9.03
C PHE A 371 11.67 2.59 10.05
N PHE A 372 11.04 3.45 10.85
CA PHE A 372 11.73 4.24 11.87
C PHE A 372 12.14 3.40 13.09
N ALA A 373 11.39 2.34 13.42
CA ALA A 373 11.80 1.40 14.48
C ALA A 373 13.10 0.65 14.15
N LEU A 374 13.44 0.51 12.87
CA LEU A 374 14.68 -0.10 12.39
C LEU A 374 15.70 0.93 11.89
N ASN A 375 15.58 2.20 12.28
CA ASN A 375 16.50 3.28 11.87
C ASN A 375 16.64 3.41 10.33
N GLY A 376 15.57 3.13 9.58
CA GLY A 376 15.57 3.14 8.12
C GLY A 376 16.12 1.89 7.44
N ASN A 377 16.47 0.84 8.21
CA ASN A 377 16.97 -0.44 7.71
C ASN A 377 15.86 -1.49 7.49
N LEU A 378 14.61 -1.06 7.35
CA LEU A 378 13.50 -1.97 7.04
C LEU A 378 13.72 -2.59 5.65
N THR A 379 13.77 -3.91 5.58
CA THR A 379 13.83 -4.63 4.31
C THR A 379 12.42 -4.76 3.76
N SER A 380 12.21 -4.47 2.47
CA SER A 380 10.92 -4.65 1.81
C SER A 380 11.04 -5.68 0.70
N ARG A 381 10.14 -6.66 0.63
CA ARG A 381 10.14 -7.69 -0.42
C ARG A 381 8.78 -7.79 -1.08
N VAL A 382 8.79 -7.93 -2.41
CA VAL A 382 7.58 -8.00 -3.22
C VAL A 382 7.19 -9.47 -3.43
N ILE A 383 6.02 -9.86 -2.92
CA ILE A 383 5.38 -11.13 -3.27
C ILE A 383 4.80 -10.93 -4.67
N ASN A 384 5.41 -11.56 -5.69
CA ASN A 384 4.98 -11.46 -7.09
C ASN A 384 3.68 -12.26 -7.38
N CYS A 385 2.67 -12.05 -6.55
CA CYS A 385 1.35 -12.66 -6.62
C CYS A 385 0.30 -11.56 -6.39
N PRO A 386 -0.37 -11.07 -7.47
CA PRO A 386 -1.39 -10.05 -7.35
C PRO A 386 -2.53 -10.46 -6.41
N VAL A 387 -2.89 -9.55 -5.52
CA VAL A 387 -4.04 -9.66 -4.63
C VAL A 387 -5.28 -9.21 -5.40
N SER A 388 -6.24 -10.12 -5.54
CA SER A 388 -7.49 -9.88 -6.24
C SER A 388 -8.46 -9.12 -5.33
N GLN A 389 -8.87 -7.93 -5.78
CA GLN A 389 -9.69 -6.99 -5.03
C GLN A 389 -10.97 -6.62 -5.79
N SER A 390 -11.96 -6.16 -5.03
CA SER A 390 -13.20 -5.60 -5.56
C SER A 390 -13.12 -4.07 -5.66
N ASN A 391 -13.69 -3.53 -6.74
CA ASN A 391 -14.04 -2.12 -6.84
C ASN A 391 -15.18 -1.79 -5.87
N VAL A 392 -15.19 -0.56 -5.36
CA VAL A 392 -16.28 -0.07 -4.50
C VAL A 392 -17.56 0.12 -5.29
N THR A 393 -18.70 -0.22 -4.68
CA THR A 393 -20.04 0.04 -5.22
C THR A 393 -20.94 0.71 -4.19
N GLY A 394 -21.82 1.60 -4.65
CA GLY A 394 -22.86 2.22 -3.85
C GLY A 394 -24.11 1.36 -3.67
N GLY A 395 -24.19 0.19 -4.32
CA GLY A 395 -25.34 -0.72 -4.23
C GLY A 395 -26.63 -0.18 -4.86
N GLY A 396 -26.54 0.87 -5.70
CA GLY A 396 -27.69 1.58 -6.27
C GLY A 396 -28.31 0.97 -7.54
N GLY A 397 -27.91 -0.25 -7.93
CA GLY A 397 -28.38 -0.90 -9.15
C GLY A 397 -27.87 -0.23 -10.45
N SER A 398 -28.55 -0.47 -11.56
CA SER A 398 -28.19 0.09 -12.87
C SER A 398 -28.74 1.51 -13.11
N GLY A 399 -28.10 2.26 -14.00
CA GLY A 399 -28.54 3.61 -14.41
C GLY A 399 -27.88 4.76 -13.63
N TRP A 400 -28.39 5.98 -13.82
CA TRP A 400 -27.77 7.22 -13.31
C TRP A 400 -27.71 7.30 -11.78
N ARG A 401 -28.75 6.79 -11.08
CA ARG A 401 -28.77 6.74 -9.62
C ARG A 401 -27.68 5.80 -9.07
N GLY A 402 -27.50 4.64 -9.69
CA GLY A 402 -26.43 3.71 -9.37
C GLY A 402 -25.04 4.29 -9.62
N ALA A 403 -24.85 4.93 -10.79
CA ALA A 403 -23.59 5.60 -11.12
C ALA A 403 -23.23 6.71 -10.11
N PHE A 404 -24.20 7.53 -9.70
CA PHE A 404 -23.97 8.55 -8.67
C PHE A 404 -23.63 7.94 -7.31
N ALA A 405 -24.31 6.86 -6.92
CA ALA A 405 -24.02 6.15 -5.68
C ALA A 405 -22.60 5.55 -5.68
N ASP A 406 -22.17 4.93 -6.78
CA ASP A 406 -20.82 4.40 -6.96
C ASP A 406 -19.76 5.52 -6.89
N ILE A 407 -19.98 6.63 -7.59
CA ILE A 407 -19.08 7.80 -7.58
C ILE A 407 -18.94 8.36 -6.16
N ASN A 408 -20.05 8.52 -5.45
CA ASN A 408 -20.05 9.02 -4.08
C ASN A 408 -19.34 8.06 -3.11
N ALA A 409 -19.58 6.75 -3.25
CA ALA A 409 -18.92 5.73 -2.43
C ALA A 409 -17.40 5.73 -2.68
N ARG A 410 -16.98 5.85 -3.94
CA ARG A 410 -15.56 5.95 -4.30
C ARG A 410 -14.91 7.25 -3.83
N TYR A 411 -15.65 8.37 -3.84
CA TYR A 411 -15.17 9.65 -3.31
C TYR A 411 -14.93 9.57 -1.80
N LYS A 412 -15.85 8.98 -1.04
CA LYS A 412 -15.66 8.74 0.40
C LYS A 412 -14.43 7.86 0.67
N GLN A 413 -14.19 6.84 -0.14
CA GLN A 413 -12.99 6.03 -0.04
C GLN A 413 -11.72 6.83 -0.38
N ALA A 414 -11.73 7.64 -1.44
CA ALA A 414 -10.62 8.52 -1.79
C ALA A 414 -10.28 9.47 -0.63
N LEU A 415 -11.29 10.07 -0.01
CA LEU A 415 -11.11 10.96 1.13
C LEU A 415 -10.46 10.24 2.32
N ARG A 416 -10.85 8.99 2.62
CA ARG A 416 -10.19 8.18 3.66
C ARG A 416 -8.71 7.94 3.35
N HIS A 417 -8.39 7.56 2.11
CA HIS A 417 -6.99 7.36 1.70
C HIS A 417 -6.18 8.65 1.83
N MET A 418 -6.75 9.79 1.41
CA MET A 418 -6.07 11.09 1.50
C MET A 418 -6.00 11.64 2.93
N TRP A 419 -6.89 11.21 3.82
CA TRP A 419 -6.79 11.53 5.24
C TRP A 419 -5.55 10.92 5.90
N GLY A 420 -5.01 9.85 5.31
CA GLY A 420 -3.70 9.29 5.66
C GLY A 420 -2.53 10.29 5.57
N ALA A 421 -2.73 11.50 5.00
CA ALA A 421 -1.73 12.57 5.03
C ALA A 421 -1.23 12.94 6.45
N LEU A 422 -1.99 12.60 7.50
CA LEU A 422 -1.56 12.68 8.91
C LEU A 422 -0.27 11.89 9.18
N ASP A 423 0.02 10.83 8.42
CA ASP A 423 1.26 10.07 8.49
C ASP A 423 2.50 10.91 8.21
N THR A 424 2.37 12.04 7.51
CA THR A 424 3.50 12.99 7.40
C THR A 424 3.89 13.52 8.77
N GLY A 425 2.90 13.91 9.58
CA GLY A 425 3.13 14.43 10.92
C GLY A 425 3.75 13.36 11.81
N PHE A 426 3.25 12.12 11.73
CA PHE A 426 3.82 10.98 12.42
C PHE A 426 5.28 10.72 12.01
N ALA A 427 5.58 10.66 10.71
CA ALA A 427 6.92 10.47 10.19
C ALA A 427 7.88 11.58 10.61
N MET A 428 7.43 12.85 10.63
CA MET A 428 8.25 13.97 11.12
C MET A 428 8.64 13.80 12.59
N ARG A 429 7.70 13.37 13.44
CA ARG A 429 7.98 13.13 14.86
C ARG A 429 8.94 11.96 15.04
N LYS A 430 8.72 10.85 14.33
CA LYS A 430 9.61 9.68 14.34
C LYS A 430 11.01 9.98 13.80
N LEU A 431 11.12 10.84 12.80
CA LEU A 431 12.41 11.31 12.28
C LEU A 431 13.19 12.10 13.33
N VAL A 432 12.52 12.99 14.07
CA VAL A 432 13.15 13.76 15.15
C VAL A 432 13.57 12.84 16.30
N GLU A 433 12.70 11.91 16.72
CA GLU A 433 13.04 10.89 17.72
C GLU A 433 14.28 10.09 17.30
N MET A 434 14.29 9.54 16.08
CA MET A 434 15.43 8.79 15.54
C MET A 434 16.72 9.63 15.47
N TRP A 435 16.64 10.92 15.11
CA TRP A 435 17.81 11.79 15.11
C TRP A 435 18.35 11.98 16.53
N LEU A 436 17.49 12.31 17.50
CA LEU A 436 17.89 12.48 18.90
C LEU A 436 18.54 11.20 19.45
N GLU A 437 17.97 10.04 19.10
CA GLU A 437 18.41 8.72 19.56
C GLU A 437 19.50 8.07 18.72
N ARG A 438 20.04 8.71 17.68
CA ARG A 438 20.95 8.10 16.68
C ARG A 438 22.19 7.37 17.25
N LYS A 439 22.55 7.63 18.52
CA LYS A 439 23.68 6.99 19.22
C LYS A 439 23.26 5.78 20.07
N HIS A 440 21.97 5.59 20.32
CA HIS A 440 21.40 4.50 21.11
C HIS A 440 20.84 3.43 20.17
N THR A 441 21.65 2.41 19.87
CA THR A 441 21.28 1.31 18.97
C THR A 441 20.74 0.08 19.70
N SER A 442 20.92 -0.01 21.02
CA SER A 442 20.33 -1.07 21.83
C SER A 442 18.88 -0.76 22.13
N ARG A 443 17.97 -1.65 21.72
CA ARG A 443 16.53 -1.53 21.97
C ARG A 443 16.00 -2.78 22.66
N ALA A 444 15.09 -2.57 23.60
CA ALA A 444 14.37 -3.63 24.28
C ALA A 444 12.91 -3.63 23.81
N TYR A 445 12.38 -4.81 23.52
CA TYR A 445 10.98 -5.01 23.17
C TYR A 445 10.41 -6.25 23.86
N GLN A 446 9.09 -6.36 23.89
CA GLN A 446 8.37 -7.45 24.56
C GLN A 446 7.28 -8.00 23.65
N PRO A 447 6.76 -9.20 23.92
CA PRO A 447 5.66 -9.77 23.16
C PRO A 447 4.45 -8.84 23.12
N LEU A 448 3.82 -8.76 21.95
CA LEU A 448 2.70 -7.84 21.69
C LEU A 448 1.58 -7.94 22.74
N HIS A 449 1.25 -9.16 23.17
CA HIS A 449 0.21 -9.41 24.17
C HIS A 449 0.54 -8.88 25.58
N CYS A 450 1.82 -8.64 25.90
CA CYS A 450 2.27 -8.04 27.16
C CYS A 450 2.30 -6.50 27.11
N THR A 451 2.25 -5.92 25.92
CA THR A 451 2.18 -4.47 25.74
C THR A 451 0.79 -3.96 26.12
N HIS A 452 0.71 -2.97 27.01
CA HIS A 452 -0.56 -2.30 27.31
C HIS A 452 -0.94 -1.33 26.19
N ALA A 453 -2.25 -1.19 25.92
CA ALA A 453 -2.79 -0.36 24.84
C ALA A 453 -2.61 1.17 25.02
N ASN A 454 -2.14 1.64 26.19
CA ASN A 454 -1.87 3.05 26.42
C ASN A 454 -0.45 3.41 25.94
N GLY A 455 -0.38 3.99 24.74
CA GLY A 455 0.82 4.55 24.17
C GLY A 455 1.40 5.69 25.02
N ALA A 456 2.65 5.52 25.43
CA ALA A 456 3.60 6.60 25.71
C ALA A 456 5.02 6.01 25.88
N ASP A 457 5.14 4.82 26.46
CA ASP A 457 6.43 4.21 26.77
C ASP A 457 6.58 2.85 26.06
N LEU A 458 6.76 2.88 24.73
CA LEU A 458 7.14 1.67 23.97
C LEU A 458 8.65 1.41 24.00
N PHE A 459 9.41 2.30 24.63
CA PHE A 459 10.84 2.15 24.86
C PHE A 459 11.06 2.13 26.37
N ILE A 460 11.43 0.96 26.90
CA ILE A 460 11.99 0.89 28.25
C ILE A 460 13.37 1.54 28.15
N LEU A 461 13.43 2.85 28.44
CA LEU A 461 14.68 3.58 28.59
C LEU A 461 15.47 2.91 29.72
N GLU A 462 16.73 2.58 29.43
CA GLU A 462 17.68 1.90 30.31
C GLU A 462 17.85 2.60 31.68
N ASN A 463 17.44 3.86 31.82
CA ASN A 463 17.45 4.62 33.07
C ASN A 463 16.58 4.07 34.22
N ARG A 464 15.77 3.02 34.01
CA ARG A 464 15.10 2.28 35.12
C ARG A 464 15.81 1.00 35.54
N LEU A 465 16.82 0.55 34.79
CA LEU A 465 17.67 -0.56 35.20
C LEU A 465 18.94 0.05 35.76
N GLY A 466 18.94 0.23 37.08
CA GLY A 466 20.10 0.70 37.82
C GLY A 466 21.33 -0.17 37.54
N ASP A 467 22.47 0.49 37.58
CA ASP A 467 23.83 0.05 37.25
C ASP A 467 24.38 -1.05 38.20
N ASN A 468 23.61 -2.11 38.44
CA ASN A 468 23.99 -3.20 39.33
C ASN A 468 24.10 -4.51 38.55
N ALA A 469 25.29 -4.75 38.01
CA ALA A 469 25.66 -5.95 37.26
C ALA A 469 25.79 -7.23 38.11
N ASP A 470 25.43 -7.24 39.40
CA ASP A 470 25.66 -8.37 40.30
C ASP A 470 24.48 -8.68 41.25
N GLN A 471 23.31 -9.06 40.73
CA GLN A 471 22.30 -9.79 41.52
C GLN A 471 21.67 -10.97 40.75
N PRO A 472 21.37 -12.10 41.43
CA PRO A 472 20.86 -13.31 40.78
C PRO A 472 19.46 -13.05 40.21
N ARG A 473 19.21 -13.60 39.02
CA ARG A 473 17.93 -13.54 38.30
C ARG A 473 16.78 -14.04 39.19
N GLU A 474 15.99 -13.12 39.73
CA GLU A 474 14.69 -13.43 40.31
C GLU A 474 13.67 -13.70 39.18
N ASN A 475 12.97 -14.83 39.30
CA ASN A 475 11.82 -15.17 38.47
C ASN A 475 10.69 -14.14 38.69
N GLY A 476 10.50 -13.21 37.75
CA GLY A 476 9.34 -12.30 37.79
C GLY A 476 9.42 -11.14 36.82
N ILE A 477 8.32 -10.94 36.06
CA ILE A 477 7.94 -9.73 35.27
C ILE A 477 8.84 -9.38 34.06
N PHE A 478 10.14 -9.66 34.10
CA PHE A 478 11.10 -9.24 33.06
C PHE A 478 11.67 -10.40 32.20
N SER A 479 11.13 -11.62 32.32
CA SER A 479 11.61 -12.80 31.57
C SER A 479 11.39 -12.69 30.05
N ASP A 480 10.43 -11.88 29.63
CA ASP A 480 9.95 -11.85 28.24
C ASP A 480 10.49 -10.65 27.46
N ILE A 481 11.42 -9.87 28.03
CA ILE A 481 12.06 -8.75 27.34
C ILE A 481 13.20 -9.26 26.46
N THR A 482 13.08 -9.03 25.16
CA THR A 482 14.14 -9.25 24.19
C THR A 482 14.94 -7.97 24.00
N LYS A 483 16.26 -8.04 24.18
CA LYS A 483 17.19 -6.96 23.83
C LYS A 483 17.83 -7.28 22.47
N ASP A 484 17.82 -6.31 21.57
CA ASP A 484 18.48 -6.41 20.28
C ASP A 484 19.22 -5.13 19.93
N THR A 485 20.27 -5.25 19.11
CA THR A 485 21.06 -4.11 18.63
C THR A 485 20.69 -3.83 17.19
N ILE A 486 20.06 -2.69 16.94
CA ILE A 486 19.69 -2.26 15.60
C ILE A 486 20.85 -1.53 14.91
N LYS A 487 20.84 -1.53 13.58
CA LYS A 487 21.82 -0.82 12.76
C LYS A 487 21.69 0.71 12.93
N GLU A 488 22.77 1.42 12.61
CA GLU A 488 22.78 2.89 12.58
C GLU A 488 21.77 3.45 11.56
N PRO A 489 21.35 4.73 11.71
CA PRO A 489 20.45 5.38 10.77
C PRO A 489 20.90 5.36 9.32
N HIS A 490 20.07 4.77 8.44
CA HIS A 490 20.30 4.72 7.01
C HIS A 490 19.74 5.97 6.31
N TRP A 491 20.50 7.06 6.30
CA TRP A 491 20.04 8.37 5.84
C TRP A 491 19.55 8.43 4.39
N GLU A 492 20.12 7.63 3.49
CA GLU A 492 19.65 7.55 2.10
C GLU A 492 18.21 7.00 2.01
N HIS A 493 17.91 5.92 2.74
CA HIS A 493 16.56 5.37 2.81
C HIS A 493 15.60 6.36 3.46
N VAL A 494 16.07 7.10 4.48
CA VAL A 494 15.27 8.14 5.14
C VAL A 494 14.91 9.24 4.14
N PHE A 495 15.87 9.66 3.30
CA PHE A 495 15.61 10.61 2.22
C PHE A 495 14.57 10.06 1.23
N TYR A 496 14.71 8.80 0.79
CA TYR A 496 13.72 8.17 -0.10
C TYR A 496 12.34 8.09 0.54
N MET A 497 12.24 7.73 1.83
CA MET A 497 10.98 7.68 2.56
C MET A 497 10.31 9.06 2.62
N VAL A 498 11.03 10.10 3.04
CA VAL A 498 10.50 11.47 3.10
C VAL A 498 10.02 11.92 1.73
N HIS A 499 10.76 11.60 0.67
CA HIS A 499 10.35 11.88 -0.70
C HIS A 499 9.09 11.11 -1.13
N ARG A 500 8.92 9.84 -0.74
CA ARG A 500 7.69 9.07 -1.00
C ARG A 500 6.48 9.65 -0.27
N ILE A 501 6.64 10.04 0.99
CA ILE A 501 5.58 10.69 1.79
C ILE A 501 5.21 12.04 1.16
N PHE A 502 6.20 12.82 0.71
CA PHE A 502 5.93 14.07 0.00
C PHE A 502 5.10 13.85 -1.27
N GLU A 503 5.48 12.85 -2.07
CA GLU A 503 4.76 12.49 -3.30
C GLU A 503 3.32 12.05 -3.02
N ALA A 504 3.08 11.26 -1.97
CA ALA A 504 1.75 10.77 -1.63
C ALA A 504 0.83 11.87 -1.09
N HIS A 505 1.33 12.75 -0.21
CA HIS A 505 0.48 13.63 0.59
C HIS A 505 0.39 15.08 0.08
N PHE A 506 1.39 15.57 -0.64
CA PHE A 506 1.47 16.99 -1.04
C PHE A 506 1.33 17.18 -2.55
N LEU A 507 1.95 16.29 -3.33
CA LEU A 507 2.08 16.43 -4.77
C LEU A 507 0.74 16.62 -5.50
N PRO A 508 -0.35 15.89 -5.19
CA PRO A 508 -1.63 16.03 -5.90
C PRO A 508 -2.23 17.45 -5.80
N VAL A 509 -2.05 18.12 -4.65
CA VAL A 509 -2.61 19.46 -4.41
C VAL A 509 -1.65 20.54 -4.87
N HIS A 510 -0.35 20.36 -4.60
CA HIS A 510 0.69 21.28 -5.05
C HIS A 510 0.70 21.41 -6.57
N MET A 511 0.60 20.31 -7.29
CA MET A 511 0.53 20.31 -8.75
C MET A 511 -0.67 21.12 -9.26
N ALA A 512 -1.86 20.93 -8.66
CA ALA A 512 -3.06 21.65 -9.08
C ALA A 512 -2.95 23.17 -8.84
N ILE A 513 -2.44 23.59 -7.68
CA ILE A 513 -2.19 25.00 -7.38
C ILE A 513 -1.21 25.60 -8.38
N LEU A 514 -0.09 24.92 -8.63
CA LEU A 514 0.96 25.43 -9.51
C LEU A 514 0.55 25.48 -10.97
N VAL A 515 -0.28 24.56 -11.46
CA VAL A 515 -0.84 24.65 -12.83
C VAL A 515 -1.71 25.89 -12.97
N ILE A 516 -2.58 26.18 -12.01
CA ILE A 516 -3.44 27.37 -12.03
C ILE A 516 -2.58 28.64 -11.90
N ALA A 517 -1.69 28.67 -10.90
CA ALA A 517 -0.84 29.82 -10.61
C ALA A 517 0.12 30.15 -11.76
N SER A 518 0.77 29.15 -12.35
CA SER A 518 1.67 29.37 -13.50
C SER A 518 0.93 29.84 -14.73
N THR A 519 -0.29 29.36 -14.99
CA THR A 519 -1.12 29.84 -16.10
C THR A 519 -1.50 31.32 -15.90
N ILE A 520 -1.89 31.70 -14.69
CA ILE A 520 -2.18 33.12 -14.37
C ILE A 520 -0.91 33.96 -14.49
N TYR A 521 0.21 33.50 -13.96
CA TYR A 521 1.49 34.19 -14.02
C TYR A 521 1.92 34.45 -15.47
N VAL A 522 1.91 33.43 -16.33
CA VAL A 522 2.29 33.57 -17.75
C VAL A 522 1.39 34.58 -18.46
N LYS A 523 0.08 34.58 -18.17
CA LYS A 523 -0.86 35.56 -18.73
C LYS A 523 -0.58 36.98 -18.25
N VAL A 524 -0.21 37.16 -16.98
CA VAL A 524 0.16 38.48 -16.42
C VAL A 524 1.55 38.94 -16.91
N ALA A 525 2.42 38.00 -17.27
CA ALA A 525 3.76 38.27 -17.79
C ALA A 525 3.80 38.43 -19.33
N GLU A 526 2.70 38.15 -20.03
CA GLU A 526 2.62 38.17 -21.49
C GLU A 526 2.97 39.56 -22.06
N GLY A 527 3.85 39.59 -23.08
CA GLY A 527 4.29 40.83 -23.73
C GLY A 527 5.35 41.64 -22.96
N LYS A 528 5.88 41.13 -21.84
CA LYS A 528 7.01 41.75 -21.11
C LYS A 528 8.36 41.22 -21.63
N GLU A 529 9.41 42.02 -21.50
CA GLU A 529 10.78 41.48 -21.54
C GLU A 529 10.95 40.49 -20.37
N ASP A 530 11.71 39.41 -20.59
CA ASP A 530 12.02 38.40 -19.56
C ASP A 530 13.44 38.65 -19.00
N PRO A 531 13.65 39.70 -18.17
CA PRO A 531 14.97 40.04 -17.66
C PRO A 531 15.55 38.95 -16.75
N GLN A 532 14.70 38.05 -16.25
CA GLN A 532 15.09 36.94 -15.37
C GLN A 532 15.34 35.62 -16.14
N ASN A 533 15.05 35.59 -17.46
CA ASN A 533 15.17 34.42 -18.32
C ASN A 533 14.50 33.16 -17.72
N LEU A 534 13.23 33.28 -17.31
CA LEU A 534 12.45 32.20 -16.68
C LEU A 534 11.38 31.60 -17.60
N ALA A 535 11.11 32.19 -18.77
CA ALA A 535 10.06 31.72 -19.69
C ALA A 535 10.27 30.26 -20.13
N TRP A 536 11.53 29.84 -20.29
CA TRP A 536 11.86 28.45 -20.63
C TRP A 536 11.34 27.46 -19.59
N ILE A 537 11.33 27.81 -18.30
CA ILE A 537 10.88 26.91 -17.23
C ILE A 537 9.40 26.55 -17.42
N PHE A 538 8.55 27.54 -17.71
CA PHE A 538 7.12 27.31 -17.90
C PHE A 538 6.83 26.54 -19.18
N ASN A 539 7.62 26.75 -20.25
CA ASN A 539 7.56 25.93 -21.46
C ASN A 539 7.92 24.47 -21.16
N TRP A 540 9.00 24.23 -20.40
CA TRP A 540 9.39 22.89 -19.97
C TRP A 540 8.36 22.24 -19.05
N CYS A 541 7.75 22.99 -18.13
CA CYS A 541 6.65 22.49 -17.30
C CYS A 541 5.50 21.98 -18.17
N ASN A 542 5.14 22.70 -19.24
CA ASN A 542 4.11 22.25 -20.18
C ASN A 542 4.51 20.96 -20.92
N VAL A 543 5.75 20.85 -21.40
CA VAL A 543 6.25 19.63 -22.06
C VAL A 543 6.23 18.44 -21.12
N ILE A 544 6.77 18.60 -19.90
CA ILE A 544 6.82 17.55 -18.88
C ILE A 544 5.42 17.12 -18.46
N ARG A 545 4.47 18.07 -18.35
CA ARG A 545 3.06 17.77 -18.06
C ARG A 545 2.43 16.90 -19.15
N ILE A 546 2.62 17.24 -20.42
CA ILE A 546 2.12 16.45 -21.56
C ILE A 546 2.74 15.05 -21.54
N LEU A 547 4.05 14.96 -21.29
CA LEU A 547 4.75 13.69 -21.16
C LEU A 547 4.18 12.83 -20.03
N GLY A 548 3.91 13.41 -18.85
CA GLY A 548 3.28 12.72 -17.73
C GLY A 548 1.89 12.15 -18.09
N PHE A 549 1.05 12.93 -18.79
CA PHE A 549 -0.26 12.44 -19.27
C PHE A 549 -0.12 11.29 -20.28
N LEU A 550 0.86 11.38 -21.18
CA LEU A 550 1.16 10.31 -22.13
C LEU A 550 1.61 9.03 -21.39
N GLN A 551 2.45 9.16 -20.37
CA GLN A 551 2.92 8.03 -19.58
C GLN A 551 1.79 7.34 -18.79
N ILE A 552 0.84 8.09 -18.23
CA ILE A 552 -0.37 7.48 -17.62
C ILE A 552 -1.18 6.71 -18.67
N SER A 553 -1.27 7.22 -19.90
CA SER A 553 -1.94 6.51 -20.99
C SER A 553 -1.22 5.21 -21.36
N ILE A 554 0.12 5.24 -21.41
CA ILE A 554 0.97 4.05 -21.60
C ILE A 554 0.77 3.05 -20.46
N TYR A 555 0.76 3.53 -19.21
CA TYR A 555 0.49 2.70 -18.03
C TYR A 555 -0.82 1.94 -18.18
N LEU A 556 -1.91 2.61 -18.58
CA LEU A 556 -3.21 1.95 -18.77
C LEU A 556 -3.17 0.87 -19.84
N VAL A 557 -2.44 1.08 -20.93
CA VAL A 557 -2.25 0.04 -21.97
C VAL A 557 -1.48 -1.15 -21.41
N MET A 558 -0.40 -0.91 -20.64
CA MET A 558 0.39 -1.97 -20.02
C MET A 558 -0.40 -2.73 -18.94
N TYR A 559 -1.24 -2.01 -18.20
CA TYR A 559 -2.13 -2.59 -17.19
C TYR A 559 -3.12 -3.58 -17.79
N GLU A 560 -3.58 -3.40 -19.03
CA GLU A 560 -4.46 -4.39 -19.69
C GLU A 560 -3.79 -5.77 -19.79
N SER A 561 -2.48 -5.82 -20.09
CA SER A 561 -1.72 -7.08 -20.17
C SER A 561 -1.54 -7.71 -18.79
N PHE A 562 -1.11 -6.92 -17.81
CA PHE A 562 -1.00 -7.34 -16.41
C PHE A 562 -2.31 -7.91 -15.89
N HIS A 563 -3.41 -7.19 -16.16
CA HIS A 563 -4.74 -7.57 -15.75
C HIS A 563 -5.17 -8.89 -16.38
N CYS A 564 -5.03 -9.01 -17.70
CA CYS A 564 -5.38 -10.22 -18.43
C CYS A 564 -4.66 -11.48 -17.90
N VAL A 565 -3.34 -11.37 -17.68
CA VAL A 565 -2.52 -12.46 -17.14
C VAL A 565 -2.94 -12.79 -15.70
N GLY A 566 -3.16 -11.78 -14.86
CA GLY A 566 -3.59 -11.96 -13.47
C GLY A 566 -4.95 -12.64 -13.34
N VAL A 567 -5.96 -12.18 -14.11
CA VAL A 567 -7.30 -12.79 -14.12
C VAL A 567 -7.25 -14.22 -14.62
N ALA A 568 -6.50 -14.48 -15.70
CA ALA A 568 -6.36 -15.83 -16.26
C ALA A 568 -5.68 -16.79 -15.26
N ALA A 569 -4.67 -16.33 -14.52
CA ALA A 569 -4.03 -17.11 -13.47
C ALA A 569 -5.02 -17.44 -12.35
N ARG A 570 -5.77 -16.44 -11.85
CA ARG A 570 -6.79 -16.66 -10.81
C ARG A 570 -7.89 -17.61 -11.27
N GLU A 571 -8.43 -17.42 -12.45
CA GLU A 571 -9.48 -18.27 -13.03
C GLU A 571 -8.99 -19.71 -13.16
N LYS A 572 -7.78 -19.95 -13.67
CA LYS A 572 -7.18 -21.30 -13.73
C LYS A 572 -7.11 -21.94 -12.34
N CYS A 573 -6.67 -21.19 -11.32
CA CYS A 573 -6.61 -21.68 -9.94
C CYS A 573 -8.00 -22.03 -9.39
N MET A 574 -8.99 -21.16 -9.60
CA MET A 574 -10.35 -21.37 -9.08
C MET A 574 -11.10 -22.48 -9.82
N VAL A 575 -10.85 -22.68 -11.12
CA VAL A 575 -11.36 -23.84 -11.88
C VAL A 575 -10.79 -25.13 -11.31
N LYS A 576 -9.48 -25.16 -11.05
CA LYS A 576 -8.82 -26.33 -10.43
C LYS A 576 -9.36 -26.62 -9.02
N ALA A 577 -9.74 -25.60 -8.27
CA ALA A 577 -10.34 -25.71 -6.95
C ALA A 577 -11.85 -26.03 -6.97
N GLY A 578 -12.51 -25.99 -8.13
CA GLY A 578 -13.96 -26.17 -8.24
C GLY A 578 -14.79 -24.99 -7.72
N LEU A 579 -14.19 -23.80 -7.60
CA LEU A 579 -14.84 -22.59 -7.06
C LEU A 579 -15.25 -21.58 -8.14
N ALA A 580 -14.81 -21.76 -9.39
CA ALA A 580 -14.97 -20.78 -10.46
C ALA A 580 -16.43 -20.44 -10.80
N ASP A 581 -17.34 -21.43 -10.79
CA ASP A 581 -18.73 -21.25 -11.26
C ASP A 581 -19.53 -20.24 -10.41
N GLY A 582 -19.12 -20.01 -9.16
CA GLY A 582 -19.76 -19.04 -8.27
C GLY A 582 -18.98 -17.73 -8.12
N MET A 583 -17.88 -17.52 -8.86
CA MET A 583 -17.02 -16.33 -8.74
C MET A 583 -17.12 -15.44 -9.97
N ASP A 584 -17.01 -14.13 -9.75
CA ASP A 584 -16.94 -13.15 -10.83
C ASP A 584 -15.49 -12.93 -11.31
N PHE A 585 -15.28 -12.97 -12.62
CA PHE A 585 -14.01 -12.68 -13.29
C PHE A 585 -14.21 -11.55 -14.30
N SER A 586 -13.88 -10.33 -13.89
CA SER A 586 -13.92 -9.18 -14.77
C SER A 586 -12.79 -9.26 -15.78
N ARG A 587 -13.08 -9.27 -17.09
CA ARG A 587 -12.05 -9.24 -18.14
C ARG A 587 -11.95 -7.87 -18.78
N ARG A 588 -10.72 -7.42 -19.03
CA ARG A 588 -10.43 -6.14 -19.68
C ARG A 588 -9.86 -6.34 -21.09
N SER A 589 -10.21 -5.42 -22.00
CA SER A 589 -9.53 -5.28 -23.29
C SER A 589 -9.64 -3.85 -23.81
N LEU A 590 -8.67 -3.42 -24.62
CA LEU A 590 -8.63 -2.09 -25.24
C LEU A 590 -9.94 -1.73 -25.96
N ARG A 591 -10.52 -2.68 -26.70
CA ARG A 591 -11.77 -2.45 -27.46
C ARG A 591 -12.99 -2.29 -26.55
N LYS A 592 -13.06 -3.02 -25.43
CA LYS A 592 -14.20 -2.96 -24.50
C LYS A 592 -14.12 -1.75 -23.57
N ASN A 593 -12.91 -1.35 -23.19
CA ASN A 593 -12.66 -0.33 -22.18
C ASN A 593 -12.23 1.03 -22.75
N TRP A 594 -12.47 1.33 -24.03
CA TRP A 594 -12.06 2.61 -24.63
C TRP A 594 -12.54 3.85 -23.84
N LYS A 595 -13.71 3.76 -23.19
CA LYS A 595 -14.25 4.81 -22.31
C LYS A 595 -13.31 5.13 -21.13
N ASP A 596 -12.60 4.13 -20.60
CA ASP A 596 -11.68 4.28 -19.47
C ASP A 596 -10.57 5.28 -19.81
N TYR A 597 -10.02 5.19 -21.02
CA TYR A 597 -8.95 6.07 -21.51
C TYR A 597 -9.38 7.53 -21.65
N ILE A 598 -10.64 7.78 -22.01
CA ILE A 598 -11.18 9.14 -22.14
C ILE A 598 -11.45 9.75 -20.76
N MET A 599 -11.77 8.93 -19.76
CA MET A 599 -12.11 9.41 -18.41
C MET A 599 -10.89 9.79 -17.56
N VAL A 600 -9.67 9.41 -17.98
CA VAL A 600 -8.42 9.65 -17.22
C VAL A 600 -8.24 11.10 -16.76
N PRO A 601 -8.43 12.14 -17.61
CA PRO A 601 -8.21 13.52 -17.19
C PRO A 601 -9.19 13.99 -16.10
N LEU A 602 -10.36 13.34 -15.98
CA LEU A 602 -11.37 13.67 -14.96
C LEU A 602 -11.11 12.97 -13.63
N VAL A 603 -10.50 11.79 -13.67
CA VAL A 603 -10.31 10.93 -12.50
C VAL A 603 -9.29 11.49 -11.52
N ALA A 604 -8.15 11.99 -12.02
CA ALA A 604 -7.09 12.50 -11.15
C ALA A 604 -7.54 13.74 -10.32
N PRO A 605 -8.25 14.73 -10.88
CA PRO A 605 -8.86 15.78 -10.06
C PRO A 605 -9.94 15.26 -9.12
N LEU A 606 -10.89 14.44 -9.61
CA LEU A 606 -12.07 14.02 -8.86
C LEU A 606 -11.75 13.13 -7.64
N TYR A 607 -10.79 12.22 -7.77
CA TYR A 607 -10.44 11.24 -6.73
C TYR A 607 -9.02 11.38 -6.17
N GLY A 608 -8.21 12.30 -6.71
CA GLY A 608 -6.90 12.66 -6.18
C GLY A 608 -6.93 14.06 -5.58
N THR A 609 -6.73 15.09 -6.42
CA THR A 609 -6.55 16.48 -5.96
C THR A 609 -7.66 16.99 -5.05
N ILE A 610 -8.93 16.83 -5.41
CA ILE A 610 -10.06 17.38 -4.64
C ILE A 610 -10.14 16.76 -3.24
N PRO A 611 -10.21 15.42 -3.08
CA PRO A 611 -10.23 14.82 -1.74
C PRO A 611 -8.93 15.07 -0.96
N SER A 612 -7.77 15.16 -1.63
CA SER A 612 -6.53 15.59 -0.96
C SER A 612 -6.65 16.99 -0.40
N ALA A 613 -7.09 17.97 -1.20
CA ALA A 613 -7.26 19.34 -0.74
C ALA A 613 -8.27 19.43 0.42
N GLN A 614 -9.39 18.69 0.32
CA GLN A 614 -10.38 18.59 1.39
C GLN A 614 -9.74 18.04 2.68
N ALA A 615 -9.00 16.94 2.62
CA ALA A 615 -8.34 16.36 3.78
C ALA A 615 -7.34 17.33 4.43
N LEU A 616 -6.43 17.92 3.63
CA LEU A 616 -5.40 18.85 4.15
C LEU A 616 -6.02 20.11 4.79
N ILE A 617 -7.12 20.62 4.23
CA ILE A 617 -7.84 21.77 4.80
C ILE A 617 -8.51 21.37 6.11
N CYS A 618 -9.24 20.25 6.14
CA CYS A 618 -9.92 19.80 7.36
C CYS A 618 -8.94 19.53 8.51
N GLN A 619 -7.76 18.98 8.21
CA GLN A 619 -6.70 18.68 9.17
C GLN A 619 -6.15 19.90 9.93
N LEU A 620 -6.37 21.12 9.42
CA LEU A 620 -6.04 22.36 10.16
C LEU A 620 -6.85 22.48 11.45
N TRP A 621 -8.09 21.99 11.47
CA TRP A 621 -9.01 22.09 12.61
C TRP A 621 -9.30 20.76 13.29
N ASN A 622 -9.41 19.66 12.54
CA ASN A 622 -9.79 18.35 13.06
C ASN A 622 -8.91 17.22 12.52
N GLN A 623 -8.48 16.31 13.40
CA GLN A 623 -7.69 15.13 13.04
C GLN A 623 -8.57 13.88 12.91
N ASP A 624 -9.75 13.88 13.52
CA ASP A 624 -10.63 12.74 13.53
C ASP A 624 -11.47 12.68 12.24
N LEU A 625 -11.50 11.50 11.62
CA LEU A 625 -12.42 11.18 10.54
C LEU A 625 -13.37 10.07 11.00
N VAL A 626 -14.67 10.30 10.83
CA VAL A 626 -15.68 9.25 11.06
C VAL A 626 -15.48 8.15 10.02
N TYR A 627 -15.03 6.97 10.46
CA TYR A 627 -14.81 5.82 9.59
C TYR A 627 -16.13 5.23 9.11
N THR A 628 -16.33 5.20 7.79
CA THR A 628 -17.48 4.54 7.16
C THR A 628 -17.02 3.43 6.21
N VAL A 629 -17.53 2.22 6.39
CA VAL A 629 -17.27 1.08 5.49
C VAL A 629 -18.02 1.28 4.18
N SER A 630 -17.30 1.07 3.07
CA SER A 630 -17.88 1.09 1.72
C SER A 630 -18.44 -0.29 1.39
N LYS A 631 -19.61 -0.36 0.76
CA LYS A 631 -20.13 -1.64 0.26
C LYS A 631 -19.27 -2.17 -0.89
N LYS A 632 -19.16 -3.50 -0.96
CA LYS A 632 -18.46 -4.24 -2.02
C LYS A 632 -19.42 -5.22 -2.70
N ALA A 633 -19.07 -5.70 -3.88
CA ALA A 633 -19.92 -6.64 -4.61
C ALA A 633 -19.94 -8.00 -3.90
N THR A 634 -21.12 -8.59 -3.78
CA THR A 634 -21.32 -9.93 -3.22
C THR A 634 -21.32 -10.99 -4.31
N ARG A 635 -21.02 -12.23 -3.91
CA ARG A 635 -21.11 -13.42 -4.77
C ARG A 635 -22.47 -13.49 -5.48
N ARG A 636 -22.49 -13.95 -6.73
CA ARG A 636 -23.75 -14.30 -7.40
C ARG A 636 -24.28 -15.59 -6.79
N GLN A 637 -25.49 -15.54 -6.24
CA GLN A 637 -26.18 -16.76 -5.81
C GLN A 637 -26.47 -17.59 -7.05
N ALA A 638 -26.09 -18.88 -7.03
CA ALA A 638 -26.45 -19.80 -8.09
C ALA A 638 -27.99 -19.84 -8.20
N PRO A 639 -28.56 -19.80 -9.42
CA PRO A 639 -29.99 -20.03 -9.58
C PRO A 639 -30.26 -21.50 -9.23
N ASN A 640 -30.76 -21.72 -8.01
CA ASN A 640 -31.24 -22.95 -7.37
C ASN A 640 -30.51 -23.31 -6.08
N ALA A 641 -30.73 -22.51 -5.05
CA ALA A 641 -31.01 -23.05 -3.72
C ALA A 641 -32.35 -22.45 -3.29
N LEU A 642 -33.43 -23.19 -3.49
CA LEU A 642 -34.73 -22.88 -2.91
C LEU A 642 -34.51 -22.60 -1.41
N LYS A 643 -34.97 -21.44 -0.95
CA LYS A 643 -35.06 -21.13 0.48
C LYS A 643 -35.88 -22.26 1.12
N VAL A 644 -35.25 -23.03 2.00
CA VAL A 644 -35.92 -24.09 2.77
C VAL A 644 -36.89 -23.48 3.80
N ASP A 645 -36.93 -22.16 3.95
CA ASP A 645 -37.83 -21.43 4.86
C ASP A 645 -39.23 -21.10 4.27
N GLU A 646 -39.58 -21.61 3.09
CA GLU A 646 -40.95 -21.47 2.52
C GLU A 646 -41.75 -22.80 2.47
N MET A 647 -41.33 -23.82 3.22
CA MET A 647 -42.14 -25.04 3.45
C MET A 647 -42.29 -25.36 4.94
N ALA A 648 -42.88 -24.42 5.69
CA ALA A 648 -43.45 -24.67 7.01
C ALA A 648 -44.88 -24.15 7.07
#